data_AF-A0AA38Q336-F1
#
_entry.id   AF-A0AA38Q336-F1
#
_cell.length_a   1.000
_cell.length_b   1.000
_cell.length_c   1.000
_cell.angle_alpha   90.00
_cell.angle_beta   90.00
_cell.angle_gamma   90.00
#
_symmetry.space_group_name_H-M   'P 1'
#
loop_
_entity.id
_entity.type
_entity.pdbx_description
1 polymer ?
#
loop_
_entity_poly.entity_id
_entity_poly.type
_entity_poly.pdbx_seq_one_letter_code
_entity_poly.pdbx_strand_id
1 'polypeptide(L)'
;MPNPTNHNSNSRLTELLGEDNVDEAHIQAYIEALRNDDVHIPEANSPLPPGSPAISHHSSVRVRKVSALSDFAPINLRVKRRKKKGASSSAGRKHDWTFLLLRWPLLFLIFLFIAIEFGLYVLIRQVVNTKEWIFSWRGQKGVLRKRLRGAQTYQEWKDAAATLDRYLHFDEWKKIDEDAFYDWKLVRKVRRSLRTLREKKDARGCIGVLETCIRANFAGIESPRLYSETYIGTKDLIESYYDEQEKALEFLRESSDITLDEKKRFFKSANTNYGISALCLSGGASFGYYHFGVVKAFIDAKKLLPRVITGTSAGGLIAALVCTRTDDELKILLVPELASRLSACEDPFKVWVKRAWKTGARFDSIAWARKCSFFTRGSMTFKEAYLRTGRVLNISVIPADRHSPTKLLNYLTAPNTVIWSALLASAAVPGILNPVPLMSKTRDGSIVPWNWGSKWKDGSLRVDIPVQALNLYFNVTHPVVSQVNPHVHLFFFAPRGSAGKPVAHSKGKGWRGNFLLSAAEQALKHELTKNFKVIRDLELLPQLLGQDWSSVFLQRFDGAVTIWPRTRFWDWFRILTDPDPPELDRMMKVGQIVTFPKLHMIENRARIERQIFLGRQSVRRSQSSVRQTSAEATVLPARLSTTPPPTGSDLPLSVDTDAETAYATASRKYFRRRHQSSHGQLIPRGNSGGRGLGVRNSSTELVNPESTPDRRTEPMLHRTVNGDDSPPGHMSRLPTRSLPTALALKEDEMDEDGWSSESSLNDDLTVLDEHPRHVSYSSLPPIEDADELQRDEWSG
;
A
#
# COMPACT_ATOMS: atom_id res chain seq x y z
N MET A 1 -23.58 -43.54 -11.43
CA MET A 1 -23.74 -42.35 -12.30
C MET A 1 -22.91 -41.20 -11.72
N PRO A 2 -22.30 -40.32 -12.53
CA PRO A 2 -21.60 -39.13 -12.02
C PRO A 2 -22.58 -38.08 -11.50
N ASN A 3 -22.17 -37.28 -10.50
CA ASN A 3 -23.02 -36.21 -9.96
C ASN A 3 -23.27 -35.11 -11.01
N PRO A 4 -24.53 -34.71 -11.26
CA PRO A 4 -24.87 -33.72 -12.29
C PRO A 4 -24.30 -32.32 -12.00
N THR A 5 -23.99 -32.02 -10.73
CA THR A 5 -23.32 -30.77 -10.33
C THR A 5 -21.93 -30.61 -10.94
N ASN A 6 -21.16 -31.70 -11.06
CA ASN A 6 -19.76 -31.64 -11.48
C ASN A 6 -19.60 -31.45 -13.00
N HIS A 7 -20.56 -31.93 -13.81
CA HIS A 7 -20.54 -31.65 -15.25
C HIS A 7 -20.75 -30.15 -15.55
N ASN A 8 -21.60 -29.48 -14.76
CA ASN A 8 -21.91 -28.06 -14.96
C ASN A 8 -20.81 -27.13 -14.41
N SER A 9 -20.06 -27.56 -13.38
CA SER A 9 -18.85 -26.84 -12.94
C SER A 9 -17.70 -26.98 -13.94
N ASN A 10 -17.50 -28.19 -14.49
CA ASN A 10 -16.34 -28.45 -15.36
C ASN A 10 -16.50 -27.82 -16.75
N SER A 11 -17.70 -27.85 -17.34
CA SER A 11 -17.99 -27.13 -18.59
C SER A 11 -17.78 -25.62 -18.44
N ARG A 12 -18.30 -25.03 -17.36
CA ARG A 12 -18.09 -23.60 -17.05
C ARG A 12 -16.65 -23.24 -16.70
N LEU A 13 -15.87 -24.19 -16.15
CA LEU A 13 -14.42 -24.03 -15.99
C LEU A 13 -13.71 -24.00 -17.35
N THR A 14 -14.03 -24.92 -18.26
CA THR A 14 -13.46 -24.95 -19.62
C THR A 14 -13.83 -23.68 -20.39
N GLU A 15 -15.06 -23.17 -20.26
CA GLU A 15 -15.50 -21.88 -20.80
C GLU A 15 -14.67 -20.72 -20.24
N LEU A 16 -14.61 -20.57 -18.90
CA LEU A 16 -13.87 -19.49 -18.23
C LEU A 16 -12.34 -19.54 -18.42
N LEU A 17 -11.77 -20.72 -18.68
CA LEU A 17 -10.38 -20.89 -19.08
C LEU A 17 -10.17 -20.70 -20.59
N GLY A 18 -11.20 -20.88 -21.42
CA GLY A 18 -11.16 -20.74 -22.88
C GLY A 18 -11.27 -19.30 -23.38
N GLU A 19 -11.84 -18.38 -22.60
CA GLU A 19 -11.97 -16.97 -22.99
C GLU A 19 -10.60 -16.23 -23.12
N ASP A 20 -9.97 -16.24 -24.29
CA ASP A 20 -8.74 -15.46 -24.53
C ASP A 20 -8.94 -13.93 -24.33
N ASN A 21 -10.14 -13.42 -24.64
CA ASN A 21 -10.54 -12.01 -24.51
C ASN A 21 -9.59 -10.99 -25.21
N VAL A 22 -8.74 -11.41 -26.14
CA VAL A 22 -7.81 -10.52 -26.87
C VAL A 22 -8.56 -9.73 -27.93
N ASP A 23 -8.34 -8.42 -27.96
CA ASP A 23 -8.78 -7.53 -29.02
C ASP A 23 -7.55 -7.05 -29.82
N GLU A 24 -7.43 -7.51 -31.05
CA GLU A 24 -6.26 -7.22 -31.89
C GLU A 24 -6.18 -5.77 -32.36
N ALA A 25 -7.30 -5.03 -32.43
CA ALA A 25 -7.25 -3.59 -32.71
C ALA A 25 -6.65 -2.83 -31.52
N HIS A 26 -6.98 -3.25 -30.30
CA HIS A 26 -6.38 -2.73 -29.07
C HIS A 26 -4.89 -3.08 -28.92
N ILE A 27 -4.48 -4.30 -29.30
CA ILE A 27 -3.06 -4.68 -29.33
C ILE A 27 -2.31 -3.89 -30.41
N GLN A 28 -2.88 -3.69 -31.59
CA GLN A 28 -2.26 -2.91 -32.67
C GLN A 28 -2.05 -1.43 -32.30
N ALA A 29 -3.02 -0.79 -31.64
CA ALA A 29 -2.87 0.58 -31.12
C ALA A 29 -1.75 0.71 -30.08
N TYR A 30 -1.48 -0.36 -29.31
CA TYR A 30 -0.36 -0.43 -28.37
C TYR A 30 0.99 -0.67 -29.05
N ILE A 31 1.03 -1.48 -30.12
CA ILE A 31 2.21 -1.64 -30.98
C ILE A 31 2.60 -0.30 -31.62
N GLU A 32 1.62 0.50 -32.06
CA GLU A 32 1.87 1.86 -32.55
C GLU A 32 2.39 2.78 -31.44
N ALA A 33 1.77 2.79 -30.26
CA ALA A 33 2.22 3.61 -29.13
C ALA A 33 3.66 3.27 -28.68
N LEU A 34 4.04 1.99 -28.67
CA LEU A 34 5.41 1.55 -28.38
C LEU A 34 6.43 2.14 -29.38
N ARG A 35 6.10 2.15 -30.68
CA ARG A 35 6.97 2.63 -31.76
C ARG A 35 7.08 4.16 -31.80
N ASN A 36 5.97 4.87 -31.63
CA ASN A 36 5.93 6.33 -31.78
C ASN A 36 6.77 7.06 -30.72
N ASP A 37 6.92 6.48 -29.52
CA ASP A 37 7.76 7.05 -28.44
C ASP A 37 9.25 6.65 -28.52
N ASP A 38 9.67 5.77 -29.44
CA ASP A 38 11.10 5.45 -29.67
C ASP A 38 11.79 6.44 -30.61
N VAL A 39 11.06 7.39 -31.20
CA VAL A 39 11.64 8.53 -31.93
C VAL A 39 12.25 9.51 -30.93
N HIS A 40 13.48 9.25 -30.54
CA HIS A 40 14.33 10.20 -29.84
C HIS A 40 14.66 11.36 -30.80
N ILE A 41 13.79 12.38 -30.81
CA ILE A 41 13.92 13.57 -31.67
C ILE A 41 15.31 14.19 -31.40
N PRO A 42 16.23 14.21 -32.37
CA PRO A 42 17.47 14.97 -32.24
C PRO A 42 17.10 16.45 -32.10
N GLU A 43 17.78 17.21 -31.24
CA GLU A 43 17.54 18.65 -31.14
C GLU A 43 17.73 19.31 -32.51
N ALA A 44 16.60 19.65 -33.14
CA ALA A 44 16.55 20.12 -34.52
C ALA A 44 17.06 21.56 -34.59
N ASN A 45 18.38 21.69 -34.75
CA ASN A 45 19.07 22.96 -34.81
C ASN A 45 18.50 23.87 -35.90
N SER A 46 17.99 25.03 -35.48
CA SER A 46 17.63 26.21 -36.28
C SER A 46 16.51 26.06 -37.35
N PRO A 47 15.69 27.10 -37.55
CA PRO A 47 14.78 27.14 -38.70
C PRO A 47 15.56 27.33 -40.00
N LEU A 48 15.16 26.59 -41.05
CA LEU A 48 15.61 26.81 -42.42
C LEU A 48 14.95 28.08 -43.02
N PRO A 49 15.62 28.78 -43.95
CA PRO A 49 15.05 29.95 -44.62
C PRO A 49 13.89 29.56 -45.56
N PRO A 50 12.95 30.49 -45.85
CA PRO A 50 11.79 30.20 -46.69
C PRO A 50 12.15 30.20 -48.19
N GLY A 51 11.76 29.15 -48.92
CA GLY A 51 11.85 29.15 -50.39
C GLY A 51 12.05 27.79 -51.07
N SER A 52 11.05 26.90 -51.03
CA SER A 52 10.88 25.79 -52.00
C SER A 52 9.46 25.19 -51.87
N PRO A 53 8.88 24.63 -52.95
CA PRO A 53 7.47 24.22 -52.99
C PRO A 53 7.19 22.91 -52.24
N ALA A 54 5.92 22.71 -51.86
CA ALA A 54 5.46 21.53 -51.13
C ALA A 54 5.10 20.37 -52.07
N ILE A 55 5.32 19.14 -51.60
CA ILE A 55 4.73 17.91 -52.15
C ILE A 55 3.87 17.28 -51.05
N SER A 56 2.64 16.88 -51.41
CA SER A 56 1.60 16.47 -50.46
C SER A 56 1.47 14.96 -50.32
N HIS A 57 1.56 14.43 -49.09
CA HIS A 57 0.99 13.12 -48.77
C HIS A 57 0.40 13.07 -47.35
N HIS A 58 -0.83 12.57 -47.29
CA HIS A 58 -1.64 12.01 -46.20
C HIS A 58 -1.54 12.53 -44.76
N SER A 59 -2.72 12.80 -44.20
CA SER A 59 -2.94 13.29 -42.85
C SER A 59 -2.74 12.22 -41.77
N SER A 60 -1.68 12.35 -40.97
CA SER A 60 -1.66 11.89 -39.58
C SER A 60 -1.72 13.10 -38.65
N VAL A 61 -2.48 13.00 -37.55
CA VAL A 61 -2.68 14.12 -36.62
C VAL A 61 -1.44 14.32 -35.76
N ARG A 62 -0.49 15.13 -36.24
CA ARG A 62 0.71 15.51 -35.47
C ARG A 62 0.33 16.30 -34.23
N VAL A 63 0.26 15.62 -33.09
CA VAL A 63 0.05 16.24 -31.78
C VAL A 63 1.27 17.11 -31.42
N ARG A 64 1.12 18.42 -31.58
CA ARG A 64 2.15 19.41 -31.26
C ARG A 64 2.32 19.47 -29.73
N LYS A 65 3.47 19.02 -29.20
CA LYS A 65 3.78 19.13 -27.77
C LYS A 65 3.74 20.60 -27.34
N VAL A 66 2.82 20.94 -26.43
CA VAL A 66 2.76 22.25 -25.80
C VAL A 66 3.77 22.26 -24.66
N SER A 67 5.00 22.70 -24.95
CA SER A 67 5.92 23.14 -23.91
C SER A 67 5.36 24.41 -23.28
N ALA A 68 5.20 24.44 -21.96
CA ALA A 68 5.05 25.70 -21.25
C ALA A 68 6.35 26.49 -21.45
N LEU A 69 6.31 27.59 -22.20
CA LEU A 69 7.39 28.56 -22.15
C LEU A 69 7.33 29.22 -20.78
N SER A 70 8.34 28.97 -19.95
CA SER A 70 8.60 29.74 -18.75
C SER A 70 9.10 31.13 -19.19
N ASP A 71 8.33 32.17 -18.93
CA ASP A 71 8.53 33.56 -19.41
C ASP A 71 9.68 34.31 -18.70
N PHE A 72 10.79 33.62 -18.47
CA PHE A 72 11.97 34.10 -17.76
C PHE A 72 13.26 33.80 -18.55
N ALA A 73 13.39 34.44 -19.71
CA ALA A 73 14.64 34.50 -20.48
C ALA A 73 15.12 35.95 -20.58
N PRO A 74 16.24 36.34 -19.95
CA PRO A 74 16.74 37.71 -20.04
C PRO A 74 17.20 38.02 -21.47
N ILE A 75 16.73 39.15 -22.00
CA ILE A 75 16.93 39.54 -23.39
C ILE A 75 18.37 40.05 -23.61
N ASN A 76 19.02 39.53 -24.67
CA ASN A 76 20.29 39.99 -25.25
C ASN A 76 21.58 39.86 -24.40
N LEU A 77 22.22 38.67 -24.45
CA LEU A 77 23.67 38.52 -24.21
C LEU A 77 24.38 37.90 -25.43
N ARG A 78 25.38 38.61 -25.97
CA ARG A 78 26.20 38.15 -27.11
C ARG A 78 27.26 37.14 -26.68
N VAL A 79 26.93 35.84 -26.70
CA VAL A 79 27.89 34.77 -26.39
C VAL A 79 28.85 34.50 -27.56
N LYS A 80 30.16 34.71 -27.36
CA LYS A 80 31.20 34.33 -28.35
C LYS A 80 31.20 32.80 -28.55
N ARG A 81 31.10 32.34 -29.80
CA ARG A 81 31.14 30.90 -30.17
C ARG A 81 32.51 30.26 -29.84
N ARG A 82 32.65 29.64 -28.67
CA ARG A 82 33.74 28.71 -28.36
C ARG A 82 33.37 27.31 -28.90
N LYS A 83 34.24 26.66 -29.68
CA LYS A 83 33.97 25.31 -30.23
C LYS A 83 33.67 24.31 -29.11
N LYS A 84 32.45 23.77 -29.04
CA LYS A 84 32.15 22.58 -28.22
C LYS A 84 32.90 21.39 -28.80
N LYS A 85 33.85 20.82 -28.05
CA LYS A 85 34.12 19.38 -28.16
C LYS A 85 32.88 18.63 -27.66
N GLY A 86 32.62 17.43 -28.19
CA GLY A 86 31.45 16.65 -27.83
C GLY A 86 31.41 16.31 -26.34
N ALA A 87 30.44 16.87 -25.63
CA ALA A 87 30.11 16.49 -24.26
C ALA A 87 28.78 15.74 -24.29
N SER A 88 28.82 14.42 -24.11
CA SER A 88 27.64 13.58 -23.98
C SER A 88 26.83 14.00 -22.75
N SER A 89 25.51 14.13 -22.91
CA SER A 89 24.61 14.60 -21.87
C SER A 89 24.44 13.59 -20.73
N SER A 90 25.19 13.79 -19.64
CA SER A 90 24.72 13.42 -18.31
C SER A 90 24.98 14.58 -17.34
N ALA A 91 23.93 15.09 -16.71
CA ALA A 91 24.03 16.07 -15.63
C ALA A 91 24.31 15.37 -14.30
N GLY A 92 25.33 14.51 -14.26
CA GLY A 92 25.81 13.89 -13.03
C GLY A 92 26.52 14.92 -12.17
N ARG A 93 26.35 14.82 -10.84
CA ARG A 93 27.29 15.45 -9.91
C ARG A 93 28.69 14.95 -10.24
N LYS A 94 29.67 15.85 -10.30
CA LYS A 94 31.08 15.44 -10.37
C LYS A 94 31.41 14.79 -9.04
N HIS A 95 31.48 13.47 -9.00
CA HIS A 95 31.92 12.75 -7.81
C HIS A 95 33.41 13.07 -7.56
N ASP A 96 33.77 13.24 -6.29
CA ASP A 96 35.14 13.53 -5.90
C ASP A 96 36.10 12.37 -6.24
N TRP A 97 37.37 12.70 -6.43
CA TRP A 97 38.41 11.69 -6.70
C TRP A 97 38.58 10.70 -5.54
N THR A 98 38.39 11.17 -4.30
CA THR A 98 38.34 10.35 -3.08
C THR A 98 37.20 9.33 -3.15
N PHE A 99 36.00 9.75 -3.54
CA PHE A 99 34.86 8.86 -3.75
C PHE A 99 35.15 7.84 -4.87
N LEU A 100 35.63 8.30 -6.04
CA LEU A 100 35.92 7.40 -7.18
C LEU A 100 36.94 6.31 -6.83
N LEU A 101 37.96 6.63 -6.03
CA LEU A 101 39.00 5.70 -5.60
C LEU A 101 38.57 4.80 -4.44
N LEU A 102 37.92 5.35 -3.41
CA LEU A 102 37.55 4.59 -2.20
C LEU A 102 36.23 3.81 -2.33
N ARG A 103 35.35 4.17 -3.27
CA ARG A 103 34.03 3.53 -3.46
C ARG A 103 34.11 2.02 -3.58
N TRP A 104 34.99 1.49 -4.43
CA TRP A 104 35.05 0.05 -4.71
C TRP A 104 35.67 -0.75 -3.54
N PRO A 105 36.81 -0.34 -2.93
CA PRO A 105 37.30 -0.94 -1.70
C PRO A 105 36.28 -0.91 -0.54
N LEU A 106 35.62 0.23 -0.32
CA LEU A 106 34.63 0.39 0.74
C LEU A 106 33.38 -0.47 0.50
N LEU A 107 32.85 -0.47 -0.73
CA LEU A 107 31.70 -1.30 -1.10
C LEU A 107 32.02 -2.79 -0.97
N PHE A 108 33.23 -3.23 -1.35
CA PHE A 108 33.69 -4.61 -1.17
C PHE A 108 33.79 -4.98 0.32
N LEU A 109 34.37 -4.12 1.16
CA LEU A 109 34.48 -4.35 2.60
C LEU A 109 33.10 -4.46 3.25
N ILE A 110 32.17 -3.56 2.94
CA ILE A 110 30.80 -3.62 3.48
C ILE A 110 30.07 -4.87 2.97
N PHE A 111 30.22 -5.28 1.71
CA PHE A 111 29.63 -6.53 1.21
C PHE A 111 30.24 -7.78 1.85
N LEU A 112 31.54 -7.80 2.13
CA LEU A 112 32.18 -8.89 2.88
C LEU A 112 31.63 -8.98 4.31
N PHE A 113 31.45 -7.84 4.98
CA PHE A 113 30.86 -7.78 6.32
C PHE A 113 29.40 -8.26 6.31
N ILE A 114 28.56 -7.75 5.38
CA ILE A 114 27.19 -8.22 5.13
C ILE A 114 27.14 -9.74 4.87
N ALA A 115 28.09 -10.29 4.11
CA ALA A 115 28.13 -11.72 3.83
C ALA A 115 28.43 -12.58 5.08
N ILE A 116 29.32 -12.11 5.95
CA ILE A 116 29.64 -12.76 7.24
C ILE A 116 28.44 -12.68 8.20
N GLU A 117 27.86 -11.48 8.36
CA GLU A 117 26.65 -11.26 9.16
C GLU A 117 25.48 -12.13 8.68
N PHE A 118 25.27 -12.20 7.36
CA PHE A 118 24.21 -13.00 6.76
C PHE A 118 24.46 -14.51 6.94
N GLY A 119 25.71 -14.97 6.84
CA GLY A 119 26.09 -16.34 7.15
C GLY A 119 25.76 -16.72 8.60
N LEU A 120 26.15 -15.86 9.56
CA LEU A 120 25.85 -16.06 10.98
C LEU A 120 24.34 -15.98 11.29
N TYR A 121 23.62 -15.05 10.63
CA TYR A 121 22.18 -14.93 10.70
C TYR A 121 21.47 -16.23 10.25
N VAL A 122 21.87 -16.77 9.09
CA VAL A 122 21.34 -18.03 8.57
C VAL A 122 21.67 -19.20 9.50
N LEU A 123 22.89 -19.26 10.04
CA LEU A 123 23.30 -20.29 11.01
C LEU A 123 22.40 -20.28 12.27
N ILE A 124 22.22 -19.11 12.89
CA ILE A 124 21.34 -18.94 14.06
C ILE A 124 19.90 -19.34 13.72
N ARG A 125 19.39 -18.94 12.55
CA ARG A 125 18.06 -19.34 12.08
C ARG A 125 17.91 -20.85 11.95
N GLN A 126 18.93 -21.57 11.46
CA GLN A 126 18.87 -23.05 11.41
C GLN A 126 19.00 -23.71 12.78
N VAL A 127 19.79 -23.16 13.71
CA VAL A 127 19.84 -23.64 15.10
C VAL A 127 18.47 -23.49 15.78
N VAL A 128 17.81 -22.33 15.63
CA VAL A 128 16.45 -22.10 16.15
C VAL A 128 15.44 -23.04 15.50
N ASN A 129 15.44 -23.18 14.17
CA ASN A 129 14.54 -24.08 13.44
C ASN A 129 14.70 -25.54 13.89
N THR A 130 15.94 -26.01 14.03
CA THR A 130 16.27 -27.39 14.43
C THR A 130 15.83 -27.66 15.87
N LYS A 131 16.12 -26.73 16.79
CA LYS A 131 15.66 -26.78 18.18
C LYS A 131 14.14 -26.81 18.27
N GLU A 132 13.45 -25.88 17.60
CA GLU A 132 11.98 -25.88 17.56
C GLU A 132 11.42 -27.16 16.95
N TRP A 133 12.04 -27.74 15.91
CA TRP A 133 11.60 -29.00 15.33
C TRP A 133 11.72 -30.16 16.33
N ILE A 134 12.88 -30.32 16.97
CA ILE A 134 13.14 -31.38 17.98
C ILE A 134 12.11 -31.33 19.12
N PHE A 135 11.78 -30.15 19.64
CA PHE A 135 10.82 -30.00 20.73
C PHE A 135 9.35 -30.03 20.28
N SER A 136 9.02 -29.56 19.07
CA SER A 136 7.62 -29.44 18.64
C SER A 136 7.00 -30.68 17.98
N TRP A 137 7.81 -31.65 17.56
CA TRP A 137 7.37 -32.84 16.81
C TRP A 137 7.28 -34.15 17.60
N ARG A 138 7.65 -34.15 18.88
CA ARG A 138 7.60 -35.35 19.75
C ARG A 138 6.16 -35.66 20.23
N GLY A 139 5.82 -36.95 20.27
CA GLY A 139 4.57 -37.48 20.82
C GLY A 139 3.29 -36.88 20.23
N GLN A 140 2.23 -36.81 21.04
CA GLN A 140 0.90 -36.33 20.63
C GLN A 140 0.91 -34.90 20.07
N LYS A 141 1.85 -34.05 20.52
CA LYS A 141 2.07 -32.69 19.98
C LYS A 141 2.46 -32.72 18.50
N GLY A 142 3.25 -33.72 18.09
CA GLY A 142 3.59 -33.96 16.69
C GLY A 142 2.38 -34.42 15.86
N VAL A 143 1.55 -35.32 16.40
CA VAL A 143 0.35 -35.84 15.72
C VAL A 143 -0.68 -34.73 15.46
N LEU A 144 -1.02 -33.94 16.49
CA LEU A 144 -1.94 -32.81 16.34
C LEU A 144 -1.40 -31.74 15.39
N ARG A 145 -0.08 -31.47 15.39
CA ARG A 145 0.57 -30.55 14.44
C ARG A 145 0.66 -31.11 13.01
N LYS A 146 0.69 -32.44 12.82
CA LYS A 146 0.48 -33.07 11.51
C LYS A 146 -0.94 -32.82 11.01
N ARG A 147 -1.97 -33.09 11.83
CA ARG A 147 -3.38 -32.81 11.48
C ARG A 147 -3.60 -31.34 11.10
N LEU A 148 -3.11 -30.40 11.91
CA LEU A 148 -3.20 -28.95 11.64
C LEU A 148 -2.49 -28.50 10.34
N ARG A 149 -1.47 -29.25 9.87
CA ARG A 149 -0.79 -29.02 8.58
C ARG A 149 -1.41 -29.78 7.41
N GLY A 150 -2.16 -30.84 7.67
CA GLY A 150 -2.86 -31.64 6.67
C GLY A 150 -4.22 -31.07 6.25
N ALA A 151 -4.79 -30.17 7.06
CA ALA A 151 -6.11 -29.61 6.84
C ALA A 151 -6.26 -28.93 5.46
N GLN A 152 -7.28 -29.34 4.71
CA GLN A 152 -7.58 -28.83 3.36
C GLN A 152 -8.59 -27.67 3.40
N THR A 153 -9.44 -27.60 4.42
CA THR A 153 -10.46 -26.55 4.57
C THR A 153 -10.18 -25.66 5.79
N TYR A 154 -10.69 -24.42 5.76
CA TYR A 154 -10.54 -23.52 6.90
C TYR A 154 -11.28 -24.03 8.15
N GLN A 155 -12.41 -24.72 8.01
CA GLN A 155 -13.14 -25.30 9.15
C GLN A 155 -12.35 -26.44 9.80
N GLU A 156 -11.88 -27.40 9.01
CA GLU A 156 -11.01 -28.49 9.50
C GLU A 156 -9.76 -27.94 10.19
N TRP A 157 -9.22 -26.83 9.69
CA TRP A 157 -8.13 -26.11 10.33
C TRP A 157 -8.56 -25.44 11.65
N LYS A 158 -9.74 -24.79 11.75
CA LYS A 158 -10.29 -24.26 13.02
C LYS A 158 -10.45 -25.39 14.05
N ASP A 159 -10.98 -26.54 13.65
CA ASP A 159 -11.24 -27.69 14.53
C ASP A 159 -9.93 -28.34 15.04
N ALA A 160 -8.93 -28.46 14.16
CA ALA A 160 -7.59 -28.91 14.52
C ALA A 160 -6.86 -27.91 15.43
N ALA A 161 -7.03 -26.60 15.21
CA ALA A 161 -6.46 -25.55 16.04
C ALA A 161 -7.07 -25.55 17.45
N ALA A 162 -8.40 -25.58 17.57
CA ALA A 162 -9.10 -25.67 18.87
C ALA A 162 -8.83 -26.98 19.62
N THR A 163 -8.49 -28.05 18.92
CA THR A 163 -8.04 -29.31 19.57
C THR A 163 -6.59 -29.22 20.06
N LEU A 164 -5.73 -28.46 19.38
CA LEU A 164 -4.35 -28.22 19.81
C LEU A 164 -4.25 -27.17 20.93
N ASP A 165 -5.08 -26.13 20.93
CA ASP A 165 -5.17 -25.15 22.03
C ASP A 165 -5.60 -25.83 23.35
N ARG A 166 -6.65 -26.66 23.31
CA ARG A 166 -7.11 -27.45 24.46
C ARG A 166 -6.00 -28.36 25.00
N TYR A 167 -5.34 -29.13 24.12
CA TYR A 167 -4.26 -30.03 24.52
C TYR A 167 -3.00 -29.31 25.06
N LEU A 168 -2.82 -28.02 24.73
CA LEU A 168 -1.69 -27.21 25.22
C LEU A 168 -2.09 -26.26 26.37
N HIS A 169 -3.34 -26.34 26.84
CA HIS A 169 -3.89 -25.48 27.89
C HIS A 169 -3.86 -23.97 27.53
N PHE A 170 -4.00 -23.64 26.24
CA PHE A 170 -4.00 -22.24 25.77
C PHE A 170 -5.36 -21.55 25.95
N ASP A 171 -6.44 -22.31 26.07
CA ASP A 171 -7.78 -21.77 26.39
C ASP A 171 -7.88 -21.21 27.82
N GLU A 172 -7.00 -21.64 28.74
CA GLU A 172 -6.89 -21.05 30.09
C GLU A 172 -6.49 -19.57 30.03
N TRP A 173 -5.61 -19.20 29.09
CA TRP A 173 -5.19 -17.79 28.90
C TRP A 173 -6.29 -16.93 28.25
N LYS A 174 -7.22 -17.52 27.49
CA LYS A 174 -8.34 -16.80 26.85
C LYS A 174 -9.35 -16.29 27.89
N LYS A 175 -9.61 -17.10 28.93
CA LYS A 175 -10.51 -16.83 30.06
C LYS A 175 -10.00 -15.76 31.03
N ILE A 176 -8.69 -15.58 31.12
CA ILE A 176 -8.08 -14.55 31.97
C ILE A 176 -8.16 -13.24 31.21
N ASP A 177 -9.09 -12.34 31.56
CA ASP A 177 -9.20 -11.02 30.91
C ASP A 177 -7.87 -10.25 30.90
N GLU A 178 -7.09 -10.36 31.98
CA GLU A 178 -5.88 -9.55 32.19
C GLU A 178 -4.74 -9.91 31.22
N ASP A 179 -4.13 -8.87 30.64
CA ASP A 179 -2.93 -8.95 29.81
C ASP A 179 -2.26 -7.58 29.74
N ALA A 180 -1.00 -7.52 29.32
CA ALA A 180 -0.23 -6.27 29.22
C ALA A 180 -0.40 -5.57 27.86
N PHE A 181 -0.92 -6.26 26.84
CA PHE A 181 -0.99 -5.74 25.47
C PHE A 181 -2.30 -4.99 25.13
N TYR A 182 -3.22 -4.81 26.08
CA TYR A 182 -4.46 -4.01 25.91
C TYR A 182 -5.06 -3.54 27.24
N ASP A 183 -5.84 -2.46 27.22
CA ASP A 183 -6.60 -2.00 28.40
C ASP A 183 -7.90 -2.81 28.56
N TRP A 184 -7.77 -3.94 29.24
CA TRP A 184 -8.89 -4.81 29.61
C TRP A 184 -9.92 -4.11 30.52
N LYS A 185 -9.53 -3.12 31.32
CA LYS A 185 -10.45 -2.39 32.22
C LYS A 185 -11.40 -1.52 31.41
N LEU A 186 -10.86 -0.77 30.44
CA LEU A 186 -11.63 0.05 29.50
C LEU A 186 -12.53 -0.81 28.61
N VAL A 187 -12.00 -1.91 28.02
CA VAL A 187 -12.81 -2.83 27.19
C VAL A 187 -13.96 -3.43 28.00
N ARG A 188 -13.71 -3.92 29.22
CA ARG A 188 -14.74 -4.46 30.13
C ARG A 188 -15.79 -3.41 30.51
N LYS A 189 -15.38 -2.14 30.72
CA LYS A 189 -16.29 -1.01 30.98
C LYS A 189 -17.17 -0.69 29.77
N VAL A 190 -16.58 -0.52 28.58
CA VAL A 190 -17.32 -0.20 27.35
C VAL A 190 -18.31 -1.32 26.97
N ARG A 191 -17.90 -2.60 27.05
CA ARG A 191 -18.79 -3.75 26.80
C ARG A 191 -20.02 -3.72 27.73
N ARG A 192 -19.82 -3.45 29.02
CA ARG A 192 -20.91 -3.30 30.00
C ARG A 192 -21.84 -2.12 29.66
N SER A 193 -21.29 -0.96 29.32
CA SER A 193 -22.10 0.21 28.93
C SER A 193 -22.93 -0.04 27.68
N LEU A 194 -22.33 -0.54 26.59
CA LEU A 194 -23.03 -0.86 25.35
C LEU A 194 -24.20 -1.82 25.59
N ARG A 195 -23.95 -2.92 26.30
CA ARG A 195 -24.96 -3.90 26.66
C ARG A 195 -26.10 -3.29 27.47
N THR A 196 -25.78 -2.52 28.51
CA THR A 196 -26.78 -1.90 29.40
C THR A 196 -27.67 -0.90 28.65
N LEU A 197 -27.10 -0.11 27.73
CA LEU A 197 -27.83 0.87 26.93
C LEU A 197 -28.72 0.19 25.89
N ARG A 198 -28.22 -0.85 25.21
CA ARG A 198 -29.00 -1.68 24.28
C ARG A 198 -30.15 -2.43 24.97
N GLU A 199 -29.92 -2.98 26.16
CA GLU A 199 -30.95 -3.65 26.96
C GLU A 199 -32.03 -2.65 27.44
N LYS A 200 -31.65 -1.40 27.74
CA LYS A 200 -32.58 -0.29 27.99
C LYS A 200 -33.21 0.33 26.74
N LYS A 201 -32.83 -0.12 25.54
CA LYS A 201 -33.18 0.47 24.23
C LYS A 201 -32.79 1.96 24.06
N ASP A 202 -31.82 2.46 24.81
CA ASP A 202 -31.30 3.83 24.65
C ASP A 202 -30.35 3.92 23.45
N ALA A 203 -30.95 4.14 22.27
CA ALA A 203 -30.22 4.24 21.02
C ALA A 203 -29.33 5.50 20.93
N ARG A 204 -29.65 6.60 21.64
CA ARG A 204 -28.79 7.81 21.66
C ARG A 204 -27.59 7.63 22.59
N GLY A 205 -27.77 7.01 23.75
CA GLY A 205 -26.67 6.58 24.61
C GLY A 205 -25.74 5.59 23.90
N CYS A 206 -26.30 4.62 23.15
CA CYS A 206 -25.50 3.70 22.33
C CYS A 206 -24.61 4.44 21.31
N ILE A 207 -25.13 5.49 20.62
CA ILE A 207 -24.32 6.31 19.69
C ILE A 207 -23.10 6.91 20.40
N GLY A 208 -23.29 7.62 21.52
CA GLY A 208 -22.18 8.32 22.21
C GLY A 208 -21.04 7.39 22.66
N VAL A 209 -21.38 6.16 23.09
CA VAL A 209 -20.38 5.14 23.42
C VAL A 209 -19.70 4.59 22.17
N LEU A 210 -20.44 4.32 21.09
CA LEU A 210 -19.89 3.79 19.83
C LEU A 210 -19.01 4.81 19.09
N GLU A 211 -19.33 6.10 19.09
CA GLU A 211 -18.46 7.16 18.53
C GLU A 211 -17.11 7.30 19.28
N THR A 212 -17.09 6.86 20.54
CA THR A 212 -15.86 6.79 21.35
C THR A 212 -15.04 5.52 21.06
N CYS A 213 -15.68 4.36 20.89
CA CYS A 213 -14.99 3.07 20.81
C CYS A 213 -14.80 2.49 19.39
N ILE A 214 -15.50 3.00 18.36
CA ILE A 214 -15.26 2.66 16.96
C ILE A 214 -14.08 3.50 16.44
N ARG A 215 -12.87 3.03 16.74
CA ARG A 215 -11.59 3.63 16.32
C ARG A 215 -10.59 2.52 16.00
N ALA A 216 -9.67 2.77 15.07
CA ALA A 216 -8.59 1.82 14.79
C ALA A 216 -7.76 1.53 16.05
N ASN A 217 -7.55 0.24 16.36
CA ASN A 217 -6.85 -0.28 17.53
C ASN A 217 -7.32 0.30 18.89
N PHE A 218 -8.62 0.53 19.07
CA PHE A 218 -9.18 0.98 20.35
C PHE A 218 -8.69 0.11 21.53
N ALA A 219 -8.18 0.74 22.57
CA ALA A 219 -7.63 0.09 23.77
C ALA A 219 -6.51 -0.96 23.54
N GLY A 220 -5.95 -1.08 22.33
CA GLY A 220 -4.90 -2.07 22.00
C GLY A 220 -5.41 -3.43 21.48
N ILE A 221 -6.72 -3.61 21.26
CA ILE A 221 -7.34 -4.91 20.92
C ILE A 221 -6.94 -5.49 19.55
N GLU A 222 -6.32 -4.71 18.66
CA GLU A 222 -5.78 -5.17 17.38
C GLU A 222 -4.29 -5.59 17.49
N SER A 223 -3.70 -5.59 18.70
CA SER A 223 -2.30 -5.97 18.92
C SER A 223 -2.00 -7.41 18.43
N PRO A 224 -1.06 -7.60 17.48
CA PRO A 224 -0.71 -8.94 16.97
C PRO A 224 -0.18 -9.93 18.02
N ARG A 225 0.16 -9.45 19.23
CA ARG A 225 0.55 -10.28 20.38
C ARG A 225 -0.62 -11.09 20.93
N LEU A 226 -1.79 -10.47 21.04
CA LEU A 226 -3.01 -11.07 21.60
C LEU A 226 -3.57 -12.21 20.73
N TYR A 227 -3.22 -12.24 19.45
CA TYR A 227 -3.55 -13.35 18.55
C TYR A 227 -2.42 -14.39 18.44
N SER A 228 -1.26 -14.15 19.08
CA SER A 228 -0.06 -14.98 18.95
C SER A 228 0.17 -15.98 20.08
N GLU A 229 -0.56 -15.90 21.19
CA GLU A 229 -0.48 -16.86 22.31
C GLU A 229 -1.24 -18.17 22.02
N THR A 230 -2.17 -18.15 21.08
CA THR A 230 -3.13 -19.22 20.74
C THR A 230 -3.00 -19.63 19.28
N TYR A 231 -3.46 -20.83 18.93
CA TYR A 231 -3.64 -21.21 17.52
C TYR A 231 -4.92 -20.59 16.93
N ILE A 232 -5.99 -20.40 17.72
CA ILE A 232 -7.24 -19.77 17.25
C ILE A 232 -7.88 -18.83 18.29
N GLY A 233 -8.46 -17.72 17.81
CA GLY A 233 -9.10 -16.69 18.63
C GLY A 233 -8.11 -15.86 19.47
N THR A 234 -8.65 -14.97 20.30
CA THR A 234 -7.89 -14.22 21.32
C THR A 234 -8.57 -14.34 22.70
N LYS A 235 -8.49 -13.31 23.56
CA LYS A 235 -9.15 -13.24 24.87
C LYS A 235 -10.68 -13.26 24.73
N ASP A 236 -11.36 -13.98 25.61
CA ASP A 236 -12.83 -14.08 25.63
C ASP A 236 -13.49 -12.69 25.84
N LEU A 237 -12.84 -11.78 26.58
CA LEU A 237 -13.25 -10.38 26.73
C LEU A 237 -13.23 -9.60 25.40
N ILE A 238 -12.26 -9.86 24.52
CA ILE A 238 -12.12 -9.17 23.23
C ILE A 238 -13.15 -9.72 22.23
N GLU A 239 -13.31 -11.04 22.15
CA GLU A 239 -14.33 -11.67 21.28
C GLU A 239 -15.74 -11.18 21.66
N SER A 240 -16.08 -11.24 22.96
CA SER A 240 -17.38 -10.77 23.47
C SER A 240 -17.57 -9.24 23.45
N TYR A 241 -16.49 -8.46 23.26
CA TYR A 241 -16.56 -7.03 22.98
C TYR A 241 -16.94 -6.77 21.51
N TYR A 242 -16.31 -7.48 20.56
CA TYR A 242 -16.69 -7.42 19.14
C TYR A 242 -18.13 -7.88 18.91
N ASP A 243 -18.57 -8.96 19.56
CA ASP A 243 -19.95 -9.44 19.49
C ASP A 243 -20.97 -8.41 20.00
N GLU A 244 -20.64 -7.63 21.04
CA GLU A 244 -21.53 -6.59 21.58
C GLU A 244 -21.49 -5.31 20.74
N GLN A 245 -20.35 -4.96 20.13
CA GLN A 245 -20.28 -3.90 19.12
C GLN A 245 -21.13 -4.23 17.88
N GLU A 246 -21.07 -5.47 17.37
CA GLU A 246 -21.89 -5.93 16.24
C GLU A 246 -23.38 -5.82 16.56
N LYS A 247 -23.81 -6.33 17.72
CA LYS A 247 -25.21 -6.23 18.21
C LYS A 247 -25.66 -4.78 18.42
N ALA A 248 -24.79 -3.89 18.90
CA ALA A 248 -25.11 -2.49 19.09
C ALA A 248 -25.22 -1.73 17.75
N LEU A 249 -24.36 -2.01 16.78
CA LEU A 249 -24.45 -1.45 15.42
C LEU A 249 -25.70 -1.93 14.67
N GLU A 250 -26.07 -3.20 14.84
CA GLU A 250 -27.31 -3.79 14.33
C GLU A 250 -28.55 -3.12 14.96
N PHE A 251 -28.56 -2.94 16.28
CA PHE A 251 -29.61 -2.20 16.98
C PHE A 251 -29.74 -0.74 16.50
N LEU A 252 -28.63 -0.02 16.29
CA LEU A 252 -28.67 1.35 15.73
C LEU A 252 -29.16 1.40 14.28
N ARG A 253 -28.88 0.36 13.48
CA ARG A 253 -29.40 0.24 12.11
C ARG A 253 -30.93 0.15 12.13
N GLU A 254 -31.51 -0.59 13.07
CA GLU A 254 -32.93 -0.97 13.09
C GLU A 254 -33.83 -0.10 13.97
N SER A 255 -33.32 0.51 15.05
CA SER A 255 -34.08 1.41 15.94
C SER A 255 -34.83 2.52 15.19
N SER A 256 -36.10 2.72 15.50
CA SER A 256 -36.95 3.82 14.99
C SER A 256 -36.62 5.18 15.59
N ASP A 257 -35.88 5.20 16.69
CA ASP A 257 -35.85 6.29 17.67
C ASP A 257 -34.84 7.38 17.28
N ILE A 258 -34.07 7.13 16.23
CA ILE A 258 -33.01 7.96 15.66
C ILE A 258 -33.38 8.33 14.22
N THR A 259 -33.31 9.61 13.88
CA THR A 259 -33.59 10.12 12.54
C THR A 259 -32.61 9.58 11.49
N LEU A 260 -33.04 9.54 10.22
CA LEU A 260 -32.19 9.08 9.12
C LEU A 260 -30.89 9.90 8.97
N ASP A 261 -30.90 11.19 9.30
CA ASP A 261 -29.70 12.03 9.23
C ASP A 261 -28.79 11.93 10.47
N GLU A 262 -29.32 11.65 11.68
CA GLU A 262 -28.49 11.21 12.81
C GLU A 262 -27.77 9.89 12.46
N LYS A 263 -28.51 8.87 11.97
CA LYS A 263 -27.92 7.60 11.49
C LYS A 263 -26.87 7.82 10.40
N LYS A 264 -27.13 8.73 9.46
CA LYS A 264 -26.20 9.08 8.37
C LYS A 264 -24.90 9.70 8.91
N ARG A 265 -24.98 10.62 9.86
CA ARG A 265 -23.82 11.26 10.51
C ARG A 265 -23.01 10.20 11.26
N PHE A 266 -23.66 9.39 12.08
CA PHE A 266 -23.05 8.31 12.84
C PHE A 266 -22.31 7.30 11.93
N PHE A 267 -23.01 6.67 10.98
CA PHE A 267 -22.38 5.65 10.11
C PHE A 267 -21.32 6.23 9.15
N LYS A 268 -21.33 7.54 8.88
CA LYS A 268 -20.21 8.23 8.22
C LYS A 268 -19.01 8.40 9.16
N SER A 269 -19.24 8.94 10.36
CA SER A 269 -18.23 9.16 11.40
C SER A 269 -17.53 7.85 11.78
N ALA A 270 -18.30 6.79 12.06
CA ALA A 270 -17.81 5.44 12.34
C ALA A 270 -16.91 4.89 11.22
N ASN A 271 -17.27 5.10 9.94
CA ASN A 271 -16.46 4.68 8.80
C ASN A 271 -15.14 5.44 8.69
N THR A 272 -15.14 6.74 9.01
CA THR A 272 -13.91 7.55 9.03
C THR A 272 -13.00 7.17 10.19
N ASN A 273 -13.56 6.99 11.40
CA ASN A 273 -12.79 6.73 12.62
C ASN A 273 -12.25 5.29 12.70
N TYR A 274 -12.97 4.30 12.16
CA TYR A 274 -12.48 2.93 12.08
C TYR A 274 -11.49 2.77 10.93
N GLY A 275 -11.82 3.34 9.76
CA GLY A 275 -11.19 3.02 8.48
C GLY A 275 -11.44 1.58 8.04
N ILE A 276 -10.95 1.24 6.85
CA ILE A 276 -11.21 -0.06 6.21
C ILE A 276 -9.95 -0.93 6.10
N SER A 277 -10.18 -2.21 5.85
CA SER A 277 -9.17 -3.19 5.49
C SER A 277 -8.87 -3.21 3.99
N ALA A 278 -7.62 -3.52 3.64
CA ALA A 278 -7.21 -3.75 2.24
C ALA A 278 -6.33 -4.99 2.12
N LEU A 279 -6.39 -5.68 0.98
CA LEU A 279 -5.49 -6.79 0.65
C LEU A 279 -4.36 -6.29 -0.27
N CYS A 280 -3.12 -6.41 0.17
CA CYS A 280 -1.93 -5.98 -0.58
C CYS A 280 -1.15 -7.21 -1.07
N LEU A 281 -0.97 -7.35 -2.38
CA LEU A 281 -0.25 -8.48 -3.01
C LEU A 281 1.09 -8.00 -3.60
N SER A 282 2.21 -8.47 -3.03
CA SER A 282 3.56 -7.97 -3.34
C SER A 282 4.19 -8.57 -4.62
N GLY A 283 5.23 -7.92 -5.16
CA GLY A 283 5.87 -8.30 -6.43
C GLY A 283 6.95 -9.40 -6.33
N GLY A 284 6.58 -10.68 -6.27
CA GLY A 284 7.50 -11.80 -6.02
C GLY A 284 8.00 -12.65 -7.20
N ALA A 285 7.89 -12.19 -8.45
CA ALA A 285 8.05 -13.06 -9.65
C ALA A 285 7.17 -14.34 -9.54
N SER A 286 7.68 -15.55 -9.80
CA SER A 286 6.84 -16.77 -9.69
C SER A 286 6.34 -17.03 -8.26
N PHE A 287 6.95 -16.47 -7.21
CA PHE A 287 6.41 -16.54 -5.85
C PHE A 287 5.07 -15.80 -5.72
N GLY A 288 4.72 -14.91 -6.65
CA GLY A 288 3.38 -14.31 -6.75
C GLY A 288 2.26 -15.35 -6.88
N TYR A 289 2.54 -16.55 -7.41
CA TYR A 289 1.54 -17.62 -7.51
C TYR A 289 1.11 -18.19 -6.14
N TYR A 290 1.84 -17.93 -5.05
CA TYR A 290 1.34 -18.19 -3.69
C TYR A 290 0.10 -17.36 -3.34
N HIS A 291 -0.10 -16.19 -3.96
CA HIS A 291 -1.27 -15.35 -3.70
C HIS A 291 -2.60 -16.01 -4.09
N PHE A 292 -2.62 -16.92 -5.07
CA PHE A 292 -3.83 -17.66 -5.42
C PHE A 292 -4.38 -18.45 -4.22
N GLY A 293 -3.49 -19.04 -3.40
CA GLY A 293 -3.88 -19.70 -2.15
C GLY A 293 -4.36 -18.73 -1.07
N VAL A 294 -3.74 -17.55 -0.98
CA VAL A 294 -4.14 -16.51 -0.02
C VAL A 294 -5.54 -15.97 -0.36
N VAL A 295 -5.77 -15.61 -1.62
CA VAL A 295 -7.07 -15.18 -2.15
C VAL A 295 -8.13 -16.26 -1.97
N LYS A 296 -7.83 -17.52 -2.32
CA LYS A 296 -8.76 -18.64 -2.14
C LYS A 296 -9.18 -18.80 -0.68
N ALA A 297 -8.25 -18.68 0.27
CA ALA A 297 -8.58 -18.72 1.70
C ALA A 297 -9.54 -17.58 2.15
N PHE A 298 -9.42 -16.36 1.59
CA PHE A 298 -10.36 -15.27 1.87
C PHE A 298 -11.76 -15.48 1.28
N ILE A 299 -11.86 -16.15 0.13
CA ILE A 299 -13.13 -16.47 -0.55
C ILE A 299 -13.83 -17.65 0.16
N ASP A 300 -13.09 -18.73 0.44
CA ASP A 300 -13.57 -19.92 1.15
C ASP A 300 -14.10 -19.58 2.55
N ALA A 301 -13.45 -18.63 3.24
CA ALA A 301 -13.83 -18.17 4.59
C ALA A 301 -15.06 -17.25 4.63
N LYS A 302 -15.87 -17.18 3.55
CA LYS A 302 -17.17 -16.50 3.44
C LYS A 302 -17.15 -15.01 3.83
N LYS A 303 -16.95 -14.15 2.83
CA LYS A 303 -17.03 -12.67 2.92
C LYS A 303 -15.90 -11.99 3.72
N LEU A 304 -14.71 -12.60 3.81
CA LEU A 304 -13.52 -11.98 4.42
C LEU A 304 -12.58 -11.30 3.42
N LEU A 305 -12.83 -11.42 2.11
CA LEU A 305 -12.04 -10.74 1.08
C LEU A 305 -12.24 -9.21 1.15
N PRO A 306 -11.19 -8.40 1.42
CA PRO A 306 -11.32 -6.95 1.52
C PRO A 306 -11.75 -6.29 0.21
N ARG A 307 -12.52 -5.20 0.32
CA ARG A 307 -13.03 -4.45 -0.86
C ARG A 307 -11.96 -3.68 -1.62
N VAL A 308 -10.91 -3.25 -0.93
CA VAL A 308 -9.75 -2.58 -1.54
C VAL A 308 -8.64 -3.60 -1.71
N ILE A 309 -8.16 -3.76 -2.94
CA ILE A 309 -7.08 -4.67 -3.28
C ILE A 309 -6.01 -3.87 -4.02
N THR A 310 -4.76 -3.99 -3.59
CA THR A 310 -3.60 -3.47 -4.33
C THR A 310 -2.72 -4.62 -4.76
N GLY A 311 -2.10 -4.49 -5.93
CA GLY A 311 -1.06 -5.42 -6.35
C GLY A 311 0.04 -4.72 -7.14
N THR A 312 1.26 -5.20 -6.97
CA THR A 312 2.45 -4.71 -7.65
C THR A 312 3.09 -5.86 -8.43
N SER A 313 3.52 -5.62 -9.67
CA SER A 313 4.15 -6.65 -10.52
C SER A 313 3.31 -7.95 -10.57
N ALA A 314 3.89 -9.11 -10.25
CA ALA A 314 3.18 -10.39 -10.18
C ALA A 314 1.95 -10.37 -9.24
N GLY A 315 2.02 -9.67 -8.10
CA GLY A 315 0.86 -9.47 -7.21
C GLY A 315 -0.26 -8.64 -7.86
N GLY A 316 0.11 -7.73 -8.77
CA GLY A 316 -0.81 -6.99 -9.64
C GLY A 316 -1.65 -7.91 -10.53
N LEU A 317 -1.05 -8.94 -11.12
CA LEU A 317 -1.73 -9.89 -12.00
C LEU A 317 -2.86 -10.65 -11.25
N ILE A 318 -2.57 -11.12 -10.03
CA ILE A 318 -3.58 -11.77 -9.18
C ILE A 318 -4.63 -10.75 -8.71
N ALA A 319 -4.23 -9.54 -8.31
CA ALA A 319 -5.17 -8.48 -7.92
C ALA A 319 -6.16 -8.13 -9.05
N ALA A 320 -5.68 -8.05 -10.29
CA ALA A 320 -6.52 -7.82 -11.47
C ALA A 320 -7.48 -8.98 -11.73
N LEU A 321 -7.03 -10.24 -11.64
CA LEU A 321 -7.92 -11.40 -11.76
C LEU A 321 -9.07 -11.33 -10.74
N VAL A 322 -8.77 -10.95 -9.50
CA VAL A 322 -9.75 -10.84 -8.41
C VAL A 322 -10.68 -9.64 -8.54
N CYS A 323 -10.21 -8.50 -9.06
CA CYS A 323 -11.06 -7.32 -9.24
C CYS A 323 -11.87 -7.33 -10.55
N THR A 324 -11.52 -8.15 -11.54
CA THR A 324 -12.25 -8.27 -12.81
C THR A 324 -13.37 -9.32 -12.80
N ARG A 325 -13.37 -10.22 -11.81
CA ARG A 325 -14.28 -11.37 -11.70
C ARG A 325 -15.01 -11.40 -10.36
N THR A 326 -16.23 -11.90 -10.37
CA THR A 326 -17.12 -12.09 -9.21
C THR A 326 -16.65 -13.24 -8.30
N ASP A 327 -17.18 -13.33 -7.07
CA ASP A 327 -16.83 -14.44 -6.15
C ASP A 327 -17.16 -15.82 -6.71
N ASP A 328 -18.25 -15.96 -7.47
CA ASP A 328 -18.67 -17.26 -8.00
C ASP A 328 -17.87 -17.66 -9.26
N GLU A 329 -17.45 -16.71 -10.08
CA GLU A 329 -16.44 -16.94 -11.13
C GLU A 329 -15.10 -17.38 -10.50
N LEU A 330 -14.65 -16.69 -9.44
CA LEU A 330 -13.36 -16.98 -8.80
C LEU A 330 -13.32 -18.33 -8.07
N LYS A 331 -14.43 -18.79 -7.46
CA LYS A 331 -14.51 -20.15 -6.86
C LYS A 331 -14.29 -21.26 -7.87
N ILE A 332 -14.72 -21.04 -9.12
CA ILE A 332 -14.51 -21.99 -10.23
C ILE A 332 -13.08 -21.87 -10.77
N LEU A 333 -12.57 -20.64 -10.94
CA LEU A 333 -11.31 -20.37 -11.63
C LEU A 333 -10.05 -20.56 -10.75
N LEU A 334 -10.17 -20.52 -9.42
CA LEU A 334 -9.05 -20.74 -8.49
C LEU A 334 -8.78 -22.25 -8.25
N VAL A 335 -8.37 -22.92 -9.32
CA VAL A 335 -8.07 -24.36 -9.39
C VAL A 335 -6.71 -24.64 -10.08
N PRO A 336 -6.08 -25.82 -9.89
CA PRO A 336 -4.76 -26.12 -10.42
C PRO A 336 -4.62 -26.00 -11.95
N GLU A 337 -5.71 -26.19 -12.69
CA GLU A 337 -5.79 -26.10 -14.14
C GLU A 337 -5.48 -24.68 -14.66
N LEU A 338 -5.60 -23.64 -13.82
CA LEU A 338 -5.19 -22.27 -14.11
C LEU A 338 -3.71 -22.15 -14.50
N ALA A 339 -2.86 -23.11 -14.11
CA ALA A 339 -1.47 -23.22 -14.54
C ALA A 339 -1.31 -23.13 -16.07
N SER A 340 -2.26 -23.67 -16.83
CA SER A 340 -2.29 -23.59 -18.30
C SER A 340 -2.30 -22.16 -18.86
N ARG A 341 -2.71 -21.16 -18.06
CA ARG A 341 -2.70 -19.73 -18.42
C ARG A 341 -1.58 -18.91 -17.74
N LEU A 342 -0.77 -19.53 -16.87
CA LEU A 342 0.35 -18.88 -16.16
C LEU A 342 1.68 -19.00 -16.93
N SER A 343 1.62 -18.98 -18.26
CA SER A 343 2.75 -19.31 -19.13
C SER A 343 3.68 -18.13 -19.46
N ALA A 344 4.09 -17.38 -18.43
CA ALA A 344 4.85 -16.14 -18.58
C ALA A 344 6.28 -16.34 -19.12
N CYS A 345 6.86 -17.53 -18.95
CA CYS A 345 8.26 -17.91 -19.17
C CYS A 345 8.49 -19.03 -20.20
N GLU A 346 7.52 -19.33 -21.08
CA GLU A 346 7.63 -20.36 -22.14
C GLU A 346 8.90 -20.28 -23.01
N ASP A 347 9.44 -19.07 -23.23
CA ASP A 347 10.57 -18.83 -24.13
C ASP A 347 11.81 -19.66 -23.77
N PRO A 348 12.31 -20.54 -24.67
CA PRO A 348 13.54 -21.27 -24.44
C PRO A 348 14.73 -20.34 -24.19
N PHE A 349 15.67 -20.76 -23.34
CA PHE A 349 16.85 -19.98 -22.92
C PHE A 349 17.62 -19.33 -24.11
N LYS A 350 17.70 -20.03 -25.25
CA LYS A 350 18.32 -19.52 -26.49
C LYS A 350 17.57 -18.32 -27.10
N VAL A 351 16.24 -18.30 -27.02
CA VAL A 351 15.39 -17.17 -27.44
C VAL A 351 15.53 -16.03 -26.45
N TRP A 352 15.50 -16.32 -25.15
CA TRP A 352 15.70 -15.31 -24.10
C TRP A 352 17.03 -14.56 -24.27
N VAL A 353 18.18 -15.24 -24.34
CA VAL A 353 19.49 -14.58 -24.46
C VAL A 353 19.57 -13.74 -25.74
N LYS A 354 19.05 -14.25 -26.86
CA LYS A 354 18.99 -13.53 -28.14
C LYS A 354 18.10 -12.28 -28.08
N ARG A 355 17.00 -12.30 -27.30
CA ARG A 355 16.13 -11.13 -27.06
C ARG A 355 16.80 -10.13 -26.12
N ALA A 356 17.39 -10.60 -25.02
CA ALA A 356 18.07 -9.77 -24.02
C ALA A 356 19.25 -9.00 -24.63
N TRP A 357 20.09 -9.65 -25.45
CA TRP A 357 21.17 -8.98 -26.20
C TRP A 357 20.68 -7.94 -27.21
N LYS A 358 19.51 -8.14 -27.83
CA LYS A 358 18.98 -7.22 -28.84
C LYS A 358 18.13 -6.07 -28.30
N THR A 359 17.54 -6.23 -27.11
CA THR A 359 16.49 -5.32 -26.60
C THR A 359 16.69 -4.86 -25.17
N GLY A 360 17.61 -5.48 -24.41
CA GLY A 360 17.76 -5.26 -22.98
C GLY A 360 16.68 -5.91 -22.10
N ALA A 361 15.69 -6.59 -22.67
CA ALA A 361 14.56 -7.20 -21.95
C ALA A 361 14.51 -8.73 -22.09
N ARG A 362 14.01 -9.40 -21.05
CA ARG A 362 13.71 -10.84 -21.04
C ARG A 362 12.43 -11.16 -21.82
N PHE A 363 11.36 -10.41 -21.57
CA PHE A 363 10.04 -10.67 -22.12
C PHE A 363 9.69 -9.71 -23.26
N ASP A 364 8.83 -10.17 -24.18
CA ASP A 364 8.19 -9.30 -25.17
C ASP A 364 6.91 -8.66 -24.58
N SER A 365 6.80 -7.34 -24.70
CA SER A 365 5.63 -6.56 -24.27
C SER A 365 4.37 -6.94 -25.04
N ILE A 366 4.45 -7.33 -26.31
CA ILE A 366 3.26 -7.62 -27.12
C ILE A 366 2.66 -8.97 -26.73
N ALA A 367 3.49 -10.02 -26.61
CA ALA A 367 3.09 -11.32 -26.09
C ALA A 367 2.54 -11.23 -24.65
N TRP A 368 3.17 -10.42 -23.79
CA TRP A 368 2.66 -10.20 -22.43
C TRP A 368 1.34 -9.42 -22.39
N ALA A 369 1.09 -8.45 -23.29
CA ALA A 369 -0.18 -7.75 -23.38
C ALA A 369 -1.34 -8.70 -23.75
N ARG A 370 -1.11 -9.59 -24.72
CA ARG A 370 -2.07 -10.66 -25.06
C ARG A 370 -2.33 -11.58 -23.85
N LYS A 371 -1.28 -12.09 -23.19
CA LYS A 371 -1.45 -12.98 -22.02
C LYS A 371 -2.15 -12.30 -20.83
N CYS A 372 -1.88 -11.02 -20.57
CA CYS A 372 -2.56 -10.25 -19.53
C CYS A 372 -4.05 -9.98 -19.83
N SER A 373 -4.49 -10.07 -21.08
CA SER A 373 -5.89 -9.89 -21.48
C SER A 373 -6.81 -10.94 -20.82
N PHE A 374 -6.37 -12.19 -20.69
CA PHE A 374 -7.10 -13.23 -19.95
C PHE A 374 -7.40 -12.81 -18.50
N PHE A 375 -6.37 -12.34 -17.78
CA PHE A 375 -6.47 -11.94 -16.37
C PHE A 375 -7.32 -10.67 -16.17
N THR A 376 -7.48 -9.85 -17.21
CA THR A 376 -8.19 -8.56 -17.15
C THR A 376 -9.58 -8.58 -17.81
N ARG A 377 -10.01 -9.72 -18.38
CA ARG A 377 -11.19 -9.84 -19.26
C ARG A 377 -11.11 -8.85 -20.44
N GLY A 378 -9.99 -8.93 -21.17
CA GLY A 378 -9.67 -8.08 -22.31
C GLY A 378 -9.30 -6.67 -21.88
N SER A 379 -9.53 -5.69 -22.75
CA SER A 379 -9.23 -4.27 -22.50
C SER A 379 -10.22 -3.58 -21.55
N MET A 380 -10.50 -4.20 -20.40
CA MET A 380 -11.31 -3.60 -19.34
C MET A 380 -10.50 -2.53 -18.58
N THR A 381 -11.18 -1.45 -18.21
CA THR A 381 -10.63 -0.31 -17.45
C THR A 381 -10.89 -0.42 -15.95
N PHE A 382 -10.13 0.32 -15.14
CA PHE A 382 -10.33 0.37 -13.68
C PHE A 382 -11.77 0.71 -13.28
N LYS A 383 -12.44 1.60 -14.02
CA LYS A 383 -13.85 1.96 -13.78
C LYS A 383 -14.82 0.84 -14.14
N GLU A 384 -14.64 0.18 -15.28
CA GLU A 384 -15.49 -0.94 -15.69
C GLU A 384 -15.37 -2.12 -14.71
N ALA A 385 -14.15 -2.45 -14.28
CA ALA A 385 -13.90 -3.48 -13.26
C ALA A 385 -14.57 -3.13 -11.92
N TYR A 386 -14.42 -1.89 -11.45
CA TYR A 386 -15.06 -1.40 -10.22
C TYR A 386 -16.59 -1.49 -10.29
N LEU A 387 -17.19 -1.13 -11.43
CA LEU A 387 -18.64 -1.22 -11.62
C LEU A 387 -19.15 -2.67 -11.68
N ARG A 388 -18.36 -3.62 -12.24
CA ARG A 388 -18.73 -5.05 -12.28
C ARG A 388 -18.67 -5.74 -10.92
N THR A 389 -17.64 -5.48 -10.11
CA THR A 389 -17.38 -6.28 -8.89
C THR A 389 -17.53 -5.51 -7.58
N GLY A 390 -17.60 -4.18 -7.63
CA GLY A 390 -17.58 -3.32 -6.45
C GLY A 390 -16.26 -3.31 -5.67
N ARG A 391 -15.20 -3.92 -6.23
CA ARG A 391 -13.84 -4.01 -5.67
C ARG A 391 -12.94 -2.96 -6.26
N VAL A 392 -12.18 -2.29 -5.41
CA VAL A 392 -11.24 -1.24 -5.80
C VAL A 392 -9.89 -1.88 -6.13
N LEU A 393 -9.59 -2.01 -7.42
CA LEU A 393 -8.26 -2.37 -7.89
C LEU A 393 -7.31 -1.17 -7.79
N ASN A 394 -6.12 -1.40 -7.25
CA ASN A 394 -4.99 -0.49 -7.24
C ASN A 394 -3.75 -1.17 -7.85
N ILE A 395 -3.05 -0.48 -8.74
CA ILE A 395 -1.78 -0.93 -9.32
C ILE A 395 -0.74 0.19 -9.19
N SER A 396 0.46 -0.14 -8.70
CA SER A 396 1.56 0.81 -8.52
C SER A 396 2.45 0.90 -9.76
N VAL A 397 2.83 2.12 -10.15
CA VAL A 397 3.72 2.42 -11.29
C VAL A 397 4.60 3.64 -10.99
N ILE A 398 5.73 3.77 -11.69
CA ILE A 398 6.60 4.96 -11.68
C ILE A 398 6.84 5.39 -13.13
N PRO A 399 6.92 6.69 -13.46
CA PRO A 399 7.39 7.13 -14.77
C PRO A 399 8.81 6.63 -15.10
N ALA A 400 9.17 6.62 -16.38
CA ALA A 400 10.54 6.29 -16.78
C ALA A 400 11.57 7.34 -16.30
N ASP A 401 11.13 8.58 -16.08
CA ASP A 401 11.89 9.69 -15.50
C ASP A 401 12.33 9.42 -14.03
N ARG A 402 13.49 9.95 -13.64
CA ARG A 402 14.09 9.73 -12.32
C ARG A 402 13.39 10.52 -11.21
N HIS A 403 12.93 11.75 -11.47
CA HIS A 403 12.47 12.65 -10.41
C HIS A 403 10.97 12.57 -10.13
N SER A 404 10.17 12.14 -11.11
CA SER A 404 8.73 11.97 -10.96
C SER A 404 8.37 10.90 -9.90
N PRO A 405 7.33 11.11 -9.07
CA PRO A 405 6.96 10.19 -7.99
C PRO A 405 6.22 8.92 -8.48
N THR A 406 6.06 7.95 -7.58
CA THR A 406 5.13 6.82 -7.72
C THR A 406 3.71 7.32 -7.96
N LYS A 407 2.93 6.61 -8.79
CA LYS A 407 1.49 6.81 -8.95
C LYS A 407 0.75 5.52 -8.65
N LEU A 408 -0.40 5.65 -8.00
CA LEU A 408 -1.33 4.55 -7.75
C LEU A 408 -2.49 4.67 -8.74
N LEU A 409 -2.60 3.72 -9.66
CA LEU A 409 -3.66 3.67 -10.68
C LEU A 409 -4.87 2.92 -10.11
N ASN A 410 -6.02 3.58 -10.08
CA ASN A 410 -7.30 3.03 -9.63
C ASN A 410 -8.49 3.77 -10.29
N TYR A 411 -9.72 3.41 -9.92
CA TYR A 411 -10.93 4.00 -10.53
C TYR A 411 -11.15 5.49 -10.24
N LEU A 412 -10.46 6.09 -9.26
CA LEU A 412 -10.49 7.53 -8.98
C LEU A 412 -9.39 8.28 -9.74
N THR A 413 -8.15 7.77 -9.69
CA THR A 413 -6.97 8.42 -10.27
C THR A 413 -6.81 8.20 -11.77
N ALA A 414 -7.29 7.05 -12.26
CA ALA A 414 -7.06 6.54 -13.61
C ALA A 414 -8.28 5.74 -14.16
N PRO A 415 -9.52 6.27 -14.06
CA PRO A 415 -10.76 5.52 -14.34
C PRO A 415 -10.79 4.81 -15.70
N ASN A 416 -10.29 5.49 -16.74
CA ASN A 416 -10.34 5.01 -18.12
C ASN A 416 -9.06 4.26 -18.55
N THR A 417 -8.07 4.12 -17.66
CA THR A 417 -6.82 3.41 -17.98
C THR A 417 -7.10 1.91 -18.05
N VAL A 418 -6.51 1.27 -19.04
CA VAL A 418 -6.76 -0.13 -19.40
C VAL A 418 -5.87 -1.04 -18.56
N ILE A 419 -6.47 -1.98 -17.84
CA ILE A 419 -5.80 -2.66 -16.72
C ILE A 419 -4.58 -3.45 -17.17
N TRP A 420 -4.62 -4.15 -18.32
CA TRP A 420 -3.44 -4.91 -18.77
C TRP A 420 -2.23 -4.00 -19.07
N SER A 421 -2.44 -2.78 -19.56
CA SER A 421 -1.34 -1.82 -19.76
C SER A 421 -0.72 -1.38 -18.43
N ALA A 422 -1.55 -1.24 -17.39
CA ALA A 422 -1.09 -0.97 -16.02
C ALA A 422 -0.32 -2.16 -15.42
N LEU A 423 -0.72 -3.40 -15.72
CA LEU A 423 0.01 -4.60 -15.33
C LEU A 423 1.39 -4.68 -16.00
N LEU A 424 1.48 -4.40 -17.30
CA LEU A 424 2.76 -4.37 -18.00
C LEU A 424 3.68 -3.26 -17.46
N ALA A 425 3.14 -2.08 -17.18
CA ALA A 425 3.90 -1.01 -16.51
C ALA A 425 4.37 -1.43 -15.11
N SER A 426 3.51 -2.08 -14.32
CA SER A 426 3.85 -2.62 -12.99
C SER A 426 4.80 -3.83 -13.06
N ALA A 427 5.00 -4.45 -14.22
CA ALA A 427 5.98 -5.51 -14.45
C ALA A 427 7.26 -5.03 -15.16
N ALA A 428 7.36 -3.75 -15.53
CA ALA A 428 8.48 -3.16 -16.24
C ALA A 428 9.68 -2.88 -15.31
N VAL A 429 10.29 -3.98 -14.83
CA VAL A 429 11.55 -4.01 -14.10
C VAL A 429 12.72 -4.04 -15.11
N PRO A 430 13.77 -3.20 -14.96
CA PRO A 430 14.92 -3.20 -15.85
C PRO A 430 15.55 -4.59 -16.02
N GLY A 431 15.85 -4.97 -17.27
CA GLY A 431 16.38 -6.31 -17.60
C GLY A 431 15.30 -7.38 -17.77
N ILE A 432 14.12 -7.20 -17.17
CA ILE A 432 12.98 -8.12 -17.29
C ILE A 432 12.07 -7.66 -18.43
N LEU A 433 11.58 -6.42 -18.37
CA LEU A 433 10.72 -5.81 -19.37
C LEU A 433 11.05 -4.31 -19.47
N ASN A 434 11.15 -3.80 -20.69
CA ASN A 434 11.47 -2.39 -20.93
C ASN A 434 10.32 -1.47 -20.49
N PRO A 435 10.57 -0.17 -20.22
CA PRO A 435 9.51 0.78 -19.87
C PRO A 435 8.44 0.85 -20.97
N VAL A 436 7.16 0.80 -20.59
CA VAL A 436 6.02 0.74 -21.53
C VAL A 436 5.12 1.98 -21.43
N PRO A 437 4.42 2.40 -22.51
CA PRO A 437 3.35 3.37 -22.40
C PRO A 437 2.14 2.75 -21.67
N LEU A 438 1.47 3.54 -20.84
CA LEU A 438 0.14 3.20 -20.32
C LEU A 438 -0.92 3.54 -21.38
N MET A 439 -2.04 2.82 -21.38
CA MET A 439 -3.09 2.98 -22.39
C MET A 439 -4.43 3.34 -21.73
N SER A 440 -5.23 4.17 -22.41
CA SER A 440 -6.50 4.71 -21.94
C SER A 440 -7.59 4.50 -22.99
N LYS A 441 -8.77 4.08 -22.53
CA LYS A 441 -9.96 3.89 -23.37
C LYS A 441 -10.68 5.23 -23.57
N THR A 442 -10.97 5.58 -24.82
CA THR A 442 -11.80 6.72 -25.22
C THR A 442 -13.28 6.35 -25.09
N ARG A 443 -14.18 7.35 -25.12
CA ARG A 443 -15.64 7.12 -25.07
C ARG A 443 -16.16 6.23 -26.19
N ASP A 444 -15.49 6.29 -27.34
CA ASP A 444 -15.82 5.60 -28.58
C ASP A 444 -15.26 4.15 -28.62
N GLY A 445 -14.87 3.62 -27.46
CA GLY A 445 -14.32 2.26 -27.29
C GLY A 445 -12.84 2.11 -27.63
N SER A 446 -12.33 2.93 -28.56
CA SER A 446 -10.92 2.93 -29.00
C SER A 446 -9.93 3.22 -27.88
N ILE A 447 -8.68 2.78 -28.05
CA ILE A 447 -7.61 2.94 -27.05
C ILE A 447 -6.52 3.86 -27.58
N VAL A 448 -6.05 4.76 -26.72
CA VAL A 448 -5.00 5.77 -26.98
C VAL A 448 -3.96 5.78 -25.86
N PRO A 449 -2.71 6.22 -26.07
CA PRO A 449 -1.72 6.34 -25.00
C PRO A 449 -2.15 7.33 -23.90
N TRP A 450 -1.84 6.98 -22.65
CA TRP A 450 -2.21 7.76 -21.46
C TRP A 450 -1.17 8.85 -21.16
N ASN A 451 -1.51 10.08 -21.56
CA ASN A 451 -0.64 11.27 -21.60
C ASN A 451 0.40 11.24 -22.74
N TRP A 452 0.93 12.41 -23.09
CA TRP A 452 1.69 12.66 -24.34
C TRP A 452 3.16 12.18 -24.32
N GLY A 453 3.34 10.86 -24.23
CA GLY A 453 4.61 10.18 -24.51
C GLY A 453 5.54 10.05 -23.30
N SER A 454 5.01 9.53 -22.18
CA SER A 454 5.84 9.05 -21.06
C SER A 454 5.69 7.54 -20.88
N LYS A 455 6.81 6.81 -20.92
CA LYS A 455 6.89 5.39 -20.60
C LYS A 455 6.93 5.19 -19.06
N TRP A 456 6.60 4.00 -18.59
CA TRP A 456 6.39 3.66 -17.16
C TRP A 456 7.14 2.37 -16.77
N LYS A 457 7.47 2.26 -15.48
CA LYS A 457 8.27 1.23 -14.80
C LYS A 457 7.53 0.69 -13.57
N ASP A 458 7.98 -0.46 -13.06
CA ASP A 458 7.43 -1.11 -11.87
C ASP A 458 7.47 -0.20 -10.63
N GLY A 459 6.37 -0.14 -9.88
CA GLY A 459 6.25 0.57 -8.60
C GLY A 459 7.13 0.00 -7.49
N SER A 460 7.42 -1.31 -7.54
CA SER A 460 8.26 -2.02 -6.56
C SER A 460 9.68 -1.44 -6.45
N LEU A 461 10.16 -0.72 -7.47
CA LEU A 461 11.47 -0.06 -7.47
C LEU A 461 11.58 1.09 -6.45
N ARG A 462 10.47 1.55 -5.85
CA ARG A 462 10.48 2.52 -4.74
C ARG A 462 9.50 2.17 -3.61
N VAL A 463 8.30 1.68 -3.95
CA VAL A 463 7.23 1.38 -3.00
C VAL A 463 6.39 0.21 -3.51
N ASP A 464 6.77 -1.01 -3.11
CA ASP A 464 6.02 -2.25 -3.40
C ASP A 464 4.60 -2.21 -2.81
N ILE A 465 4.45 -1.67 -1.59
CA ILE A 465 3.15 -1.58 -0.90
C ILE A 465 2.84 -0.11 -0.56
N PRO A 466 1.94 0.56 -1.31
CA PRO A 466 1.68 2.00 -1.18
C PRO A 466 0.70 2.34 -0.04
N VAL A 467 1.01 1.92 1.19
CA VAL A 467 0.13 2.06 2.38
C VAL A 467 -0.37 3.50 2.57
N GLN A 468 0.52 4.50 2.47
CA GLN A 468 0.16 5.90 2.63
C GLN A 468 -0.85 6.37 1.57
N ALA A 469 -0.70 5.95 0.32
CA ALA A 469 -1.64 6.30 -0.75
C ALA A 469 -2.98 5.58 -0.59
N LEU A 470 -2.99 4.33 -0.11
CA LEU A 470 -4.22 3.61 0.23
C LEU A 470 -4.98 4.26 1.39
N ASN A 471 -4.26 4.78 2.39
CA ASN A 471 -4.85 5.58 3.46
C ASN A 471 -5.45 6.89 2.90
N LEU A 472 -4.69 7.65 2.12
CA LEU A 472 -5.13 8.93 1.54
C LEU A 472 -6.32 8.82 0.57
N TYR A 473 -6.40 7.77 -0.25
CA TYR A 473 -7.47 7.63 -1.25
C TYR A 473 -8.71 6.86 -0.76
N PHE A 474 -8.57 6.00 0.26
CA PHE A 474 -9.63 5.06 0.65
C PHE A 474 -9.82 4.88 2.16
N ASN A 475 -9.11 5.66 3.00
CA ASN A 475 -9.07 5.50 4.45
C ASN A 475 -8.74 4.06 4.91
N VAL A 476 -7.77 3.44 4.24
CA VAL A 476 -7.23 2.14 4.68
C VAL A 476 -6.41 2.34 5.95
N THR A 477 -6.87 1.73 7.04
CA THR A 477 -6.19 1.73 8.35
C THR A 477 -5.60 0.37 8.69
N HIS A 478 -6.10 -0.71 8.10
CA HIS A 478 -5.65 -2.09 8.36
C HIS A 478 -5.22 -2.80 7.06
N PRO A 479 -3.99 -2.55 6.57
CA PRO A 479 -3.45 -3.26 5.41
C PRO A 479 -3.08 -4.71 5.77
N VAL A 480 -3.73 -5.65 5.09
CA VAL A 480 -3.40 -7.09 5.12
C VAL A 480 -2.44 -7.38 3.97
N VAL A 481 -1.17 -7.56 4.31
CA VAL A 481 -0.08 -7.77 3.34
C VAL A 481 0.16 -9.24 3.09
N SER A 482 0.12 -9.67 1.84
CA SER A 482 0.71 -10.93 1.39
C SER A 482 2.08 -10.63 0.79
N GLN A 483 3.14 -10.97 1.54
CA GLN A 483 4.53 -10.70 1.16
C GLN A 483 5.19 -11.94 0.57
N VAL A 484 5.59 -11.83 -0.69
CA VAL A 484 6.21 -12.91 -1.48
C VAL A 484 7.61 -12.56 -1.99
N ASN A 485 8.09 -11.33 -1.75
CA ASN A 485 9.42 -10.89 -2.21
C ASN A 485 10.53 -11.80 -1.63
N PRO A 486 11.39 -12.38 -2.47
CA PRO A 486 12.42 -13.34 -2.01
C PRO A 486 13.34 -12.72 -0.95
N HIS A 487 13.88 -11.52 -1.20
CA HIS A 487 14.80 -10.86 -0.27
C HIS A 487 14.19 -10.63 1.12
N VAL A 488 12.86 -10.41 1.22
CA VAL A 488 12.17 -10.23 2.52
C VAL A 488 11.98 -11.56 3.25
N HIS A 489 11.81 -12.66 2.53
CA HIS A 489 11.59 -14.00 3.11
C HIS A 489 12.72 -14.44 4.04
N LEU A 490 13.96 -14.11 3.65
CA LEU A 490 15.17 -14.39 4.42
C LEU A 490 15.16 -13.70 5.79
N PHE A 491 14.81 -12.42 5.84
CA PHE A 491 14.87 -11.58 7.04
C PHE A 491 13.59 -11.57 7.89
N PHE A 492 12.54 -12.31 7.49
CA PHE A 492 11.31 -12.36 8.28
C PHE A 492 11.40 -13.41 9.40
N PHE A 493 11.58 -12.94 10.63
CA PHE A 493 11.41 -13.69 11.86
C PHE A 493 10.40 -12.98 12.75
N ALA A 494 9.61 -13.78 13.48
CA ALA A 494 8.64 -13.29 14.45
C ALA A 494 9.06 -13.84 15.83
N PRO A 495 9.94 -13.14 16.57
CA PRO A 495 10.70 -13.71 17.69
C PRO A 495 9.86 -14.05 18.93
N ARG A 496 8.67 -13.48 19.07
CA ARG A 496 7.65 -13.83 20.08
C ARG A 496 6.35 -14.27 19.40
N GLY A 497 6.45 -15.29 18.54
CA GLY A 497 5.31 -15.83 17.79
C GLY A 497 4.70 -14.85 16.79
N SER A 498 3.58 -15.24 16.18
CA SER A 498 2.73 -14.36 15.36
C SER A 498 1.29 -14.88 15.36
N ALA A 499 0.30 -14.06 15.00
CA ALA A 499 -1.11 -14.47 14.99
C ALA A 499 -1.37 -15.92 14.47
N GLY A 500 -2.03 -16.74 15.29
CA GLY A 500 -2.34 -18.16 15.06
C GLY A 500 -1.13 -19.13 15.03
N LYS A 501 0.05 -18.68 15.47
CA LYS A 501 1.32 -19.42 15.46
C LYS A 501 2.11 -19.13 16.77
N PRO A 502 1.69 -19.71 17.90
CA PRO A 502 2.35 -19.54 19.19
C PRO A 502 3.71 -20.23 19.27
N VAL A 503 4.57 -19.71 20.16
CA VAL A 503 5.92 -20.25 20.38
C VAL A 503 5.83 -21.63 21.04
N ALA A 504 6.66 -22.56 20.55
CA ALA A 504 6.61 -23.96 20.98
C ALA A 504 7.07 -24.21 22.43
N HIS A 505 7.67 -23.20 23.07
CA HIS A 505 8.18 -23.20 24.44
C HIS A 505 7.43 -22.19 25.32
N SER A 506 7.50 -22.36 26.65
CA SER A 506 6.97 -21.41 27.64
C SER A 506 5.47 -21.08 27.52
N LYS A 507 4.64 -22.06 27.11
CA LYS A 507 3.20 -21.90 26.85
C LYS A 507 2.85 -20.65 26.00
N GLY A 508 3.48 -20.49 24.83
CA GLY A 508 3.24 -19.36 23.91
C GLY A 508 4.09 -18.11 24.21
N LYS A 509 4.16 -17.72 25.48
CA LYS A 509 4.74 -16.45 25.99
C LYS A 509 6.25 -16.27 25.83
N GLY A 510 6.95 -17.27 25.27
CA GLY A 510 8.41 -17.32 25.21
C GLY A 510 9.04 -16.62 24.00
N TRP A 511 10.34 -16.38 24.08
CA TRP A 511 11.17 -16.06 22.90
C TRP A 511 11.49 -17.34 22.09
N ARG A 512 11.35 -17.28 20.77
CA ARG A 512 11.65 -18.39 19.85
C ARG A 512 13.13 -18.76 19.92
N GLY A 513 13.41 -20.02 20.26
CA GLY A 513 14.77 -20.51 20.48
C GLY A 513 15.41 -20.11 21.83
N ASN A 514 14.69 -19.41 22.71
CA ASN A 514 15.17 -18.66 23.89
C ASN A 514 15.65 -17.22 23.55
N PHE A 515 15.72 -16.38 24.59
CA PHE A 515 16.07 -14.96 24.50
C PHE A 515 17.37 -14.70 23.73
N LEU A 516 18.48 -15.33 24.10
CA LEU A 516 19.80 -15.08 23.49
C LEU A 516 19.80 -15.31 21.96
N LEU A 517 19.18 -16.38 21.46
CA LEU A 517 19.12 -16.65 20.02
C LEU A 517 18.16 -15.69 19.28
N SER A 518 17.07 -15.26 19.91
CA SER A 518 16.21 -14.21 19.36
C SER A 518 16.91 -12.84 19.35
N ALA A 519 17.63 -12.49 20.42
CA ALA A 519 18.35 -11.22 20.53
C ALA A 519 19.51 -11.14 19.52
N ALA A 520 20.26 -12.23 19.32
CA ALA A 520 21.31 -12.30 18.30
C ALA A 520 20.73 -12.22 16.86
N GLU A 521 19.58 -12.87 16.60
CA GLU A 521 18.87 -12.75 15.31
C GLU A 521 18.44 -11.31 15.03
N GLN A 522 17.89 -10.63 16.04
CA GLN A 522 17.50 -9.21 15.93
C GLN A 522 18.72 -8.30 15.74
N ALA A 523 19.78 -8.47 16.54
CA ALA A 523 21.00 -7.67 16.44
C ALA A 523 21.62 -7.75 15.03
N LEU A 524 21.82 -8.97 14.51
CA LEU A 524 22.35 -9.18 13.15
C LEU A 524 21.42 -8.60 12.08
N LYS A 525 20.09 -8.72 12.24
CA LYS A 525 19.12 -8.09 11.33
C LYS A 525 19.21 -6.55 11.37
N HIS A 526 19.41 -5.95 12.53
CA HIS A 526 19.59 -4.49 12.66
C HIS A 526 20.92 -4.03 12.05
N GLU A 527 22.01 -4.76 12.27
CA GLU A 527 23.32 -4.49 11.67
C GLU A 527 23.29 -4.61 10.14
N LEU A 528 22.75 -5.71 9.59
CA LEU A 528 22.53 -5.86 8.15
C LEU A 528 21.71 -4.69 7.56
N THR A 529 20.65 -4.26 8.28
CA THR A 529 19.82 -3.12 7.87
C THR A 529 20.61 -1.80 7.91
N LYS A 530 21.47 -1.59 8.92
CA LYS A 530 22.39 -0.44 9.01
C LYS A 530 23.36 -0.44 7.83
N ASN A 531 23.96 -1.58 7.51
CA ASN A 531 24.93 -1.70 6.41
C ASN A 531 24.28 -1.41 5.05
N PHE A 532 23.03 -1.84 4.81
CA PHE A 532 22.26 -1.42 3.62
C PHE A 532 21.92 0.08 3.61
N LYS A 533 21.60 0.71 4.76
CA LYS A 533 21.42 2.18 4.84
C LYS A 533 22.70 2.92 4.47
N VAL A 534 23.86 2.54 5.05
CA VAL A 534 25.17 3.13 4.73
C VAL A 534 25.48 3.05 3.23
N ILE A 535 25.21 1.90 2.59
CA ILE A 535 25.36 1.73 1.13
C ILE A 535 24.46 2.68 0.32
N ARG A 536 23.22 2.93 0.77
CA ARG A 536 22.29 3.86 0.12
C ARG A 536 22.74 5.31 0.31
N ASP A 537 23.01 5.70 1.55
CA ASP A 537 23.18 7.08 1.98
C ASP A 537 24.53 7.67 1.52
N LEU A 538 25.53 6.81 1.31
CA LEU A 538 26.81 7.15 0.66
C LEU A 538 26.80 6.94 -0.87
N GLU A 539 25.65 6.71 -1.51
CA GLU A 539 25.49 6.46 -2.97
C GLU A 539 26.44 5.37 -3.55
N LEU A 540 26.91 4.40 -2.74
CA LEU A 540 28.00 3.49 -3.11
C LEU A 540 27.61 2.48 -4.19
N LEU A 541 26.37 1.99 -4.19
CA LEU A 541 25.88 1.05 -5.21
C LEU A 541 25.91 1.68 -6.61
N PRO A 542 26.52 1.04 -7.63
CA PRO A 542 26.46 1.52 -9.01
C PRO A 542 25.03 1.45 -9.56
N GLN A 543 24.69 2.37 -10.48
CA GLN A 543 23.36 2.43 -11.11
C GLN A 543 23.14 1.30 -12.12
N LEU A 544 22.92 0.09 -11.63
CA LEU A 544 22.69 -1.09 -12.46
C LEU A 544 21.44 -0.87 -13.33
N LEU A 545 21.61 -0.92 -14.66
CA LEU A 545 20.58 -0.59 -15.65
C LEU A 545 19.95 0.81 -15.46
N GLY A 546 20.72 1.76 -14.92
CA GLY A 546 20.31 3.16 -14.76
C GLY A 546 19.24 3.40 -13.70
N GLN A 547 19.11 2.54 -12.69
CA GLN A 547 18.19 2.69 -11.54
C GLN A 547 18.91 2.48 -10.20
N ASP A 548 18.33 3.05 -9.13
CA ASP A 548 18.91 3.12 -7.79
C ASP A 548 18.35 2.01 -6.87
N TRP A 549 18.86 0.78 -7.06
CA TRP A 549 18.39 -0.45 -6.39
C TRP A 549 18.57 -0.46 -4.86
N SER A 550 19.39 0.44 -4.31
CA SER A 550 19.60 0.61 -2.86
C SER A 550 18.30 0.84 -2.08
N SER A 551 17.31 1.48 -2.71
CA SER A 551 16.00 1.73 -2.11
C SER A 551 15.15 0.47 -1.92
N VAL A 552 15.33 -0.57 -2.75
CA VAL A 552 14.49 -1.79 -2.74
C VAL A 552 14.67 -2.60 -1.46
N PHE A 553 15.91 -2.73 -0.96
CA PHE A 553 16.20 -3.48 0.26
C PHE A 553 15.74 -2.79 1.56
N LEU A 554 15.33 -1.52 1.49
CA LEU A 554 15.04 -0.66 2.65
C LEU A 554 13.56 -0.24 2.75
N GLN A 555 12.67 -0.82 1.93
CA GLN A 555 11.23 -0.54 1.99
C GLN A 555 10.58 -1.20 3.21
N ARG A 556 9.44 -0.67 3.64
CA ARG A 556 8.56 -1.35 4.60
C ARG A 556 7.71 -2.38 3.84
N PHE A 557 7.80 -3.62 4.28
CA PHE A 557 7.17 -4.79 3.63
C PHE A 557 6.14 -5.48 4.54
N ASP A 558 5.82 -4.82 5.65
CA ASP A 558 4.92 -5.25 6.69
C ASP A 558 3.63 -4.39 6.70
N GLY A 559 2.53 -5.02 7.09
CA GLY A 559 1.25 -4.37 7.38
C GLY A 559 0.65 -4.92 8.67
N ALA A 560 -0.48 -4.34 9.09
CA ALA A 560 -1.20 -4.68 10.32
C ALA A 560 -1.38 -6.20 10.50
N VAL A 561 -1.65 -6.90 9.39
CA VAL A 561 -1.49 -8.36 9.30
C VAL A 561 -0.59 -8.68 8.12
N THR A 562 0.53 -9.34 8.36
CA THR A 562 1.43 -9.83 7.29
C THR A 562 1.31 -11.36 7.15
N ILE A 563 1.24 -11.83 5.91
CA ILE A 563 1.11 -13.22 5.47
C ILE A 563 2.32 -13.54 4.58
N TRP A 564 3.08 -14.58 4.90
CA TRP A 564 4.25 -15.00 4.12
C TRP A 564 4.19 -16.51 3.81
N PRO A 565 4.53 -16.95 2.59
CA PRO A 565 4.50 -18.36 2.21
C PRO A 565 5.61 -19.17 2.88
N ARG A 566 5.52 -20.51 2.79
CA ARG A 566 6.61 -21.44 3.10
C ARG A 566 7.24 -21.94 1.80
N THR A 567 8.19 -21.17 1.27
CA THR A 567 9.01 -21.58 0.11
C THR A 567 9.93 -22.75 0.48
N ARG A 568 10.22 -23.61 -0.50
CA ARG A 568 11.31 -24.60 -0.47
C ARG A 568 12.58 -23.99 -1.04
N PHE A 569 13.75 -24.57 -0.76
CA PHE A 569 15.02 -24.16 -1.38
C PHE A 569 14.99 -24.22 -2.93
N TRP A 570 14.37 -25.27 -3.49
CA TRP A 570 14.20 -25.43 -4.94
C TRP A 570 13.34 -24.35 -5.60
N ASP A 571 12.43 -23.70 -4.86
CA ASP A 571 11.56 -22.66 -5.41
C ASP A 571 12.41 -21.47 -5.90
N TRP A 572 13.52 -21.17 -5.22
CA TRP A 572 14.44 -20.06 -5.56
C TRP A 572 15.13 -20.25 -6.91
N PHE A 573 15.39 -21.49 -7.32
CA PHE A 573 15.94 -21.81 -8.64
C PHE A 573 14.85 -21.78 -9.73
N ARG A 574 13.58 -21.94 -9.36
CA ARG A 574 12.39 -21.89 -10.24
C ARG A 574 11.67 -20.53 -10.21
N ILE A 575 12.34 -19.48 -9.71
CA ILE A 575 11.75 -18.14 -9.55
C ILE A 575 11.38 -17.45 -10.88
N LEU A 576 12.03 -17.84 -11.97
CA LEU A 576 11.76 -17.39 -13.35
C LEU A 576 11.32 -18.56 -14.26
N THR A 577 10.50 -19.45 -13.70
CA THR A 577 9.90 -20.61 -14.36
C THR A 577 8.41 -20.63 -14.08
N ASP A 578 7.61 -21.09 -15.05
CA ASP A 578 6.16 -21.22 -14.89
C ASP A 578 5.80 -22.47 -14.07
N PRO A 579 4.61 -22.52 -13.44
CA PRO A 579 4.23 -23.63 -12.58
C PRO A 579 3.45 -24.69 -13.35
N ASP A 580 3.83 -25.96 -13.22
CA ASP A 580 2.97 -27.08 -13.64
C ASP A 580 1.69 -27.11 -12.76
N PRO A 581 0.54 -27.66 -13.24
CA PRO A 581 -0.67 -27.81 -12.42
C PRO A 581 -0.45 -28.40 -11.00
N PRO A 582 0.30 -29.50 -10.79
CA PRO A 582 0.57 -30.01 -9.43
C PRO A 582 1.46 -29.09 -8.59
N GLU A 583 2.29 -28.25 -9.20
CA GLU A 583 3.10 -27.26 -8.49
C GLU A 583 2.26 -26.02 -8.12
N LEU A 584 1.34 -25.60 -8.99
CA LEU A 584 0.34 -24.57 -8.66
C LEU A 584 -0.57 -25.03 -7.51
N ASP A 585 -1.08 -26.27 -7.54
CA ASP A 585 -1.82 -26.88 -6.43
C ASP A 585 -1.05 -26.79 -5.11
N ARG A 586 0.24 -27.16 -5.11
CA ARG A 586 1.11 -26.99 -3.94
C ARG A 586 1.18 -25.55 -3.49
N MET A 587 1.46 -24.60 -4.40
CA MET A 587 1.59 -23.18 -4.06
C MET A 587 0.28 -22.64 -3.47
N MET A 588 -0.87 -23.02 -4.04
CA MET A 588 -2.18 -22.67 -3.53
C MET A 588 -2.47 -23.29 -2.15
N LYS A 589 -2.12 -24.56 -1.92
CA LYS A 589 -2.26 -25.21 -0.60
C LYS A 589 -1.36 -24.56 0.46
N VAL A 590 -0.12 -24.23 0.12
CA VAL A 590 0.77 -23.47 1.02
C VAL A 590 0.21 -22.09 1.33
N GLY A 591 -0.28 -21.35 0.32
CA GLY A 591 -0.91 -20.04 0.49
C GLY A 591 -2.12 -20.07 1.43
N GLN A 592 -2.98 -21.08 1.29
CA GLN A 592 -4.12 -21.32 2.19
C GLN A 592 -3.64 -21.58 3.63
N ILE A 593 -2.74 -22.55 3.83
CA ILE A 593 -2.24 -22.98 5.16
C ILE A 593 -1.46 -21.87 5.89
N VAL A 594 -0.82 -20.92 5.19
CA VAL A 594 -0.19 -19.76 5.87
C VAL A 594 -1.18 -18.67 6.25
N THR A 595 -2.34 -18.61 5.58
CA THR A 595 -3.39 -17.60 5.71
C THR A 595 -4.43 -17.95 6.78
N PHE A 596 -4.88 -19.21 6.87
CA PHE A 596 -5.85 -19.67 7.89
C PHE A 596 -5.57 -19.17 9.33
N PRO A 597 -4.32 -19.14 9.84
CA PRO A 597 -4.03 -18.65 11.19
C PRO A 597 -4.12 -17.12 11.35
N LYS A 598 -4.27 -16.38 10.26
CA LYS A 598 -4.47 -14.91 10.24
C LYS A 598 -5.94 -14.54 10.09
N LEU A 599 -6.75 -15.40 9.48
CA LEU A 599 -8.13 -15.11 9.13
C LEU A 599 -8.97 -14.69 10.34
N HIS A 600 -8.80 -15.25 11.54
CA HIS A 600 -9.60 -14.87 12.72
C HIS A 600 -9.34 -13.43 13.19
N MET A 601 -8.10 -12.95 13.10
CA MET A 601 -7.76 -11.57 13.44
C MET A 601 -8.38 -10.58 12.45
N ILE A 602 -8.49 -10.97 11.18
CA ILE A 602 -9.14 -10.19 10.12
C ILE A 602 -10.67 -10.31 10.22
N GLU A 603 -11.20 -11.48 10.60
CA GLU A 603 -12.62 -11.78 10.79
C GLU A 603 -13.23 -10.83 11.82
N ASN A 604 -12.58 -10.67 12.98
CA ASN A 604 -13.05 -9.80 14.07
C ASN A 604 -13.20 -8.34 13.62
N ARG A 605 -12.23 -7.83 12.85
CA ARG A 605 -12.30 -6.49 12.25
C ARG A 605 -13.35 -6.39 11.13
N ALA A 606 -13.41 -7.39 10.26
CA ALA A 606 -14.29 -7.41 9.09
C ALA A 606 -15.78 -7.46 9.48
N ARG A 607 -16.15 -8.06 10.63
CA ARG A 607 -17.50 -8.00 11.20
C ARG A 607 -17.95 -6.55 11.41
N ILE A 608 -17.14 -5.74 12.10
CA ILE A 608 -17.44 -4.34 12.40
C ILE A 608 -17.46 -3.48 11.13
N GLU A 609 -16.47 -3.63 10.24
CA GLU A 609 -16.46 -2.93 8.94
C GLU A 609 -17.73 -3.23 8.12
N ARG A 610 -18.16 -4.50 8.10
CA ARG A 610 -19.38 -4.94 7.41
C ARG A 610 -20.64 -4.35 8.03
N GLN A 611 -20.75 -4.27 9.35
CA GLN A 611 -21.93 -3.67 10.00
C GLN A 611 -22.02 -2.16 9.74
N ILE A 612 -20.88 -1.44 9.77
CA ILE A 612 -20.81 -0.02 9.38
C ILE A 612 -21.21 0.15 7.90
N PHE A 613 -20.74 -0.73 7.01
CA PHE A 613 -21.11 -0.74 5.59
C PHE A 613 -22.60 -0.97 5.36
N LEU A 614 -23.21 -1.94 6.05
CA LEU A 614 -24.66 -2.21 6.00
C LEU A 614 -25.47 -1.02 6.53
N GLY A 615 -24.99 -0.37 7.59
CA GLY A 615 -25.53 0.91 8.07
C GLY A 615 -25.54 1.98 6.98
N ARG A 616 -24.39 2.27 6.36
CA ARG A 616 -24.27 3.22 5.23
C ARG A 616 -25.20 2.85 4.05
N GLN A 617 -25.33 1.57 3.71
CA GLN A 617 -26.21 1.11 2.63
C GLN A 617 -27.70 1.28 2.97
N SER A 618 -28.11 0.94 4.20
CA SER A 618 -29.51 1.10 4.65
C SER A 618 -29.96 2.56 4.59
N VAL A 619 -29.15 3.49 5.10
CA VAL A 619 -29.39 4.94 5.02
C VAL A 619 -29.50 5.42 3.58
N ARG A 620 -28.62 4.97 2.67
CA ARG A 620 -28.67 5.34 1.24
C ARG A 620 -29.93 4.83 0.55
N ARG A 621 -30.41 3.62 0.87
CA ARG A 621 -31.67 3.07 0.35
C ARG A 621 -32.87 3.88 0.87
N SER A 622 -32.95 4.15 2.17
CA SER A 622 -34.04 4.97 2.75
C SER A 622 -34.07 6.41 2.22
N GLN A 623 -32.90 7.05 2.01
CA GLN A 623 -32.85 8.38 1.37
C GLN A 623 -33.16 8.34 -0.13
N SER A 624 -33.14 7.18 -0.78
CA SER A 624 -33.57 7.01 -2.17
C SER A 624 -35.10 6.84 -2.26
N SER A 625 -35.71 6.00 -1.41
CA SER A 625 -37.16 5.83 -1.38
C SER A 625 -37.90 7.11 -0.99
N VAL A 626 -37.42 7.84 0.03
CA VAL A 626 -37.99 9.16 0.41
C VAL A 626 -37.91 10.18 -0.72
N ARG A 627 -36.90 10.08 -1.61
CA ARG A 627 -36.79 10.93 -2.81
C ARG A 627 -37.70 10.50 -3.95
N GLN A 628 -38.09 9.22 -4.01
CA GLN A 628 -39.04 8.74 -5.01
C GLN A 628 -40.47 9.13 -4.61
N THR A 629 -40.88 8.88 -3.36
CA THR A 629 -42.23 9.25 -2.88
C THR A 629 -42.48 10.76 -2.90
N SER A 630 -41.48 11.58 -2.55
CA SER A 630 -41.58 13.05 -2.67
C SER A 630 -41.56 13.54 -4.12
N ALA A 631 -40.94 12.82 -5.06
CA ALA A 631 -41.04 13.15 -6.48
C ALA A 631 -42.43 12.81 -7.03
N GLU A 632 -42.97 11.63 -6.72
CA GLU A 632 -44.31 11.19 -7.13
C GLU A 632 -45.41 12.12 -6.59
N ALA A 633 -45.29 12.59 -5.34
CA ALA A 633 -46.20 13.56 -4.73
C ALA A 633 -46.22 14.95 -5.38
N THR A 634 -45.34 15.23 -6.37
CA THR A 634 -45.19 16.55 -7.02
C THR A 634 -45.53 16.52 -8.53
N VAL A 635 -46.10 15.43 -9.07
CA VAL A 635 -46.31 15.28 -10.52
C VAL A 635 -47.66 15.83 -10.99
N LEU A 636 -47.64 17.03 -11.59
CA LEU A 636 -48.61 17.39 -12.64
C LEU A 636 -48.27 16.64 -13.95
N PRO A 637 -49.26 16.23 -14.76
CA PRO A 637 -49.03 15.27 -15.84
C PRO A 637 -48.32 15.89 -17.06
N ALA A 638 -47.02 15.62 -17.23
CA ALA A 638 -46.28 16.03 -18.42
C ALA A 638 -45.19 15.02 -18.86
N ARG A 639 -45.42 14.42 -20.04
CA ARG A 639 -44.48 13.71 -20.93
C ARG A 639 -43.74 12.47 -20.38
N LEU A 640 -44.18 11.32 -20.91
CA LEU A 640 -43.45 10.06 -20.95
C LEU A 640 -42.01 10.25 -21.47
N SER A 641 -41.00 9.85 -20.68
CA SER A 641 -39.64 9.61 -21.16
C SER A 641 -39.45 8.13 -21.45
N THR A 642 -39.34 7.76 -22.73
CA THR A 642 -39.27 6.36 -23.21
C THR A 642 -37.89 5.74 -23.04
N THR A 643 -37.41 5.66 -21.79
CA THR A 643 -36.19 4.93 -21.41
C THR A 643 -36.52 3.98 -20.26
N PRO A 644 -36.42 2.64 -20.45
CA PRO A 644 -36.65 1.71 -19.35
C PRO A 644 -35.58 1.90 -18.25
N PRO A 645 -35.93 1.73 -16.96
CA PRO A 645 -34.95 1.77 -15.89
C PRO A 645 -33.94 0.62 -16.06
N PRO A 646 -32.64 0.83 -15.78
CA PRO A 646 -31.64 -0.22 -15.90
C PRO A 646 -31.92 -1.37 -14.91
N THR A 647 -32.10 -2.57 -15.43
CA THR A 647 -32.56 -3.73 -14.67
C THR A 647 -31.51 -4.21 -13.67
N GLY A 648 -31.80 -4.08 -12.37
CA GLY A 648 -31.32 -5.02 -11.37
C GLY A 648 -29.85 -4.99 -10.94
N SER A 649 -29.29 -3.83 -10.55
CA SER A 649 -28.22 -3.81 -9.54
C SER A 649 -28.08 -2.45 -8.84
N ASP A 650 -28.01 -2.44 -7.51
CA ASP A 650 -27.52 -1.29 -6.75
C ASP A 650 -26.07 -1.01 -7.18
N LEU A 651 -25.76 0.22 -7.60
CA LEU A 651 -24.37 0.65 -7.83
C LEU A 651 -23.53 0.38 -6.57
N PRO A 652 -22.33 -0.24 -6.69
CA PRO A 652 -21.54 -0.63 -5.53
C PRO A 652 -21.21 0.60 -4.68
N LEU A 653 -21.57 0.57 -3.40
CA LEU A 653 -21.39 1.70 -2.50
C LEU A 653 -19.91 2.09 -2.46
N SER A 654 -19.60 3.34 -2.83
CA SER A 654 -18.25 3.86 -2.83
C SER A 654 -17.60 3.76 -1.44
N VAL A 655 -16.33 3.37 -1.42
CA VAL A 655 -15.54 3.28 -0.17
C VAL A 655 -15.55 4.63 0.52
N ASP A 656 -15.18 5.68 -0.24
CA ASP A 656 -15.43 7.07 0.11
C ASP A 656 -16.60 7.64 -0.72
N THR A 657 -17.65 8.10 -0.03
CA THR A 657 -18.82 8.75 -0.66
C THR A 657 -18.63 10.25 -0.82
N ASP A 658 -17.69 10.87 -0.11
CA ASP A 658 -17.36 12.28 -0.30
C ASP A 658 -16.52 12.47 -1.56
N ALA A 659 -15.46 11.67 -1.77
CA ALA A 659 -14.72 11.67 -3.05
C ALA A 659 -15.62 11.39 -4.26
N GLU A 660 -16.52 10.39 -4.19
CA GLU A 660 -17.47 10.09 -5.27
C GLU A 660 -18.46 11.25 -5.50
N THR A 661 -19.06 11.83 -4.45
CA THR A 661 -20.02 12.94 -4.61
C THR A 661 -19.35 14.24 -5.04
N ALA A 662 -18.11 14.51 -4.61
CA ALA A 662 -17.30 15.61 -5.11
C ALA A 662 -16.98 15.42 -6.60
N TYR A 663 -16.54 14.23 -7.01
CA TYR A 663 -16.28 13.89 -8.42
C TYR A 663 -17.54 13.97 -9.30
N ALA A 664 -18.67 13.43 -8.82
CA ALA A 664 -19.96 13.49 -9.50
C ALA A 664 -20.49 14.94 -9.61
N THR A 665 -20.22 15.78 -8.61
CA THR A 665 -20.60 17.20 -8.62
C THR A 665 -19.69 18.03 -9.52
N ALA A 666 -18.38 17.79 -9.48
CA ALA A 666 -17.40 18.45 -10.35
C ALA A 666 -17.64 18.11 -11.83
N SER A 667 -17.86 16.83 -12.14
CA SER A 667 -18.23 16.40 -13.50
C SER A 667 -19.57 16.97 -13.94
N ARG A 668 -20.62 16.98 -13.10
CA ARG A 668 -21.88 17.68 -13.42
C ARG A 668 -21.67 19.18 -13.69
N LYS A 669 -20.86 19.89 -12.89
CA LYS A 669 -20.53 21.30 -13.14
C LYS A 669 -19.81 21.49 -14.48
N TYR A 670 -18.86 20.61 -14.82
CA TYR A 670 -18.14 20.62 -16.09
C TYR A 670 -19.08 20.40 -17.30
N PHE A 671 -19.97 19.41 -17.23
CA PHE A 671 -20.97 19.18 -18.29
C PHE A 671 -21.97 20.33 -18.43
N ARG A 672 -22.45 20.91 -17.31
CA ARG A 672 -23.43 22.02 -17.34
C ARG A 672 -22.86 23.29 -17.99
N ARG A 673 -21.59 23.62 -17.73
CA ARG A 673 -20.89 24.74 -18.39
C ARG A 673 -20.80 24.57 -19.92
N ARG A 674 -20.63 23.34 -20.42
CA ARG A 674 -20.44 23.07 -21.86
C ARG A 674 -21.72 23.08 -22.68
N HIS A 675 -22.90 22.93 -22.06
CA HIS A 675 -24.18 23.12 -22.77
C HIS A 675 -24.54 24.60 -22.96
N GLN A 676 -24.22 25.47 -21.99
CA GLN A 676 -24.52 26.91 -22.11
C GLN A 676 -23.70 27.60 -23.22
N SER A 677 -22.51 27.08 -23.55
CA SER A 677 -21.66 27.62 -24.63
C SER A 677 -22.04 27.14 -26.04
N SER A 678 -23.33 26.89 -26.32
CA SER A 678 -23.79 26.32 -27.60
C SER A 678 -25.02 26.99 -28.23
N HIS A 679 -25.57 28.04 -27.62
CA HIS A 679 -26.64 28.87 -28.20
C HIS A 679 -26.26 30.35 -28.13
N GLY A 680 -25.78 30.88 -29.25
CA GLY A 680 -25.59 32.30 -29.51
C GLY A 680 -25.75 32.53 -31.01
N GLN A 681 -26.84 33.18 -31.41
CA GLN A 681 -27.10 33.46 -32.83
C GLN A 681 -26.22 34.60 -33.34
N LEU A 682 -25.71 34.46 -34.56
CA LEU A 682 -24.97 35.50 -35.27
C LEU A 682 -25.94 36.47 -35.94
N ILE A 683 -25.80 37.77 -35.66
CA ILE A 683 -26.49 38.85 -36.39
C ILE A 683 -25.42 39.87 -36.84
N PRO A 684 -25.29 40.18 -38.15
CA PRO A 684 -24.20 41.01 -38.66
C PRO A 684 -24.57 42.50 -38.82
N ARG A 685 -23.85 43.37 -38.11
CA ARG A 685 -23.63 44.81 -38.37
C ARG A 685 -22.26 45.17 -37.77
N GLY A 686 -21.53 46.21 -38.17
CA GLY A 686 -21.72 47.21 -39.23
C GLY A 686 -20.59 48.24 -39.10
N ASN A 687 -20.06 48.79 -40.20
CA ASN A 687 -18.74 49.44 -40.19
C ASN A 687 -18.76 50.94 -39.84
N SER A 688 -18.03 51.35 -38.79
CA SER A 688 -17.64 52.75 -38.52
C SER A 688 -16.48 52.79 -37.51
N GLY A 689 -15.45 53.60 -37.75
CA GLY A 689 -14.23 53.63 -36.93
C GLY A 689 -14.15 54.77 -35.90
N GLY A 690 -13.11 54.72 -35.05
CA GLY A 690 -12.77 55.75 -34.07
C GLY A 690 -11.62 55.30 -33.15
N ARG A 691 -10.73 56.22 -32.74
CA ARG A 691 -9.65 55.92 -31.78
C ARG A 691 -10.16 56.03 -30.34
N GLY A 692 -9.67 55.16 -29.46
CA GLY A 692 -9.88 55.31 -28.01
C GLY A 692 -9.00 54.35 -27.20
N LEU A 693 -8.20 54.88 -26.27
CA LEU A 693 -7.52 54.10 -25.24
C LEU A 693 -8.51 53.81 -24.10
N GLY A 694 -8.51 52.57 -23.57
CA GLY A 694 -9.44 52.19 -22.50
C GLY A 694 -8.95 50.98 -21.70
N VAL A 695 -8.32 51.22 -20.55
CA VAL A 695 -7.92 50.19 -19.58
C VAL A 695 -8.99 50.07 -18.50
N ARG A 696 -9.55 48.86 -18.32
CA ARG A 696 -10.09 48.34 -17.03
C ARG A 696 -10.35 46.83 -17.20
N ASN A 697 -9.64 45.99 -16.44
CA ASN A 697 -9.98 45.49 -15.09
C ASN A 697 -11.03 44.37 -15.10
N SER A 698 -10.56 43.14 -14.89
CA SER A 698 -11.36 42.07 -14.30
C SER A 698 -11.40 42.25 -12.79
N SER A 699 -12.55 42.65 -12.23
CA SER A 699 -12.76 42.65 -10.78
C SER A 699 -13.18 41.26 -10.29
N THR A 700 -12.32 40.64 -9.47
CA THR A 700 -12.71 39.58 -8.53
C THR A 700 -12.51 40.13 -7.13
N GLU A 701 -13.60 40.46 -6.45
CA GLU A 701 -13.55 40.98 -5.09
C GLU A 701 -13.10 39.87 -4.12
N LEU A 702 -12.05 40.17 -3.35
CA LEU A 702 -11.71 39.45 -2.14
C LEU A 702 -12.38 40.19 -0.97
N VAL A 703 -13.26 39.51 -0.24
CA VAL A 703 -13.73 40.01 1.05
C VAL A 703 -12.77 39.52 2.12
N ASN A 704 -11.89 40.42 2.58
CA ASN A 704 -11.23 40.34 3.88
C ASN A 704 -11.80 41.47 4.77
N PRO A 705 -11.81 41.31 6.10
CA PRO A 705 -12.38 42.31 7.01
C PRO A 705 -11.37 43.39 7.37
N GLU A 706 -11.83 44.64 7.54
CA GLU A 706 -11.19 45.61 8.44
C GLU A 706 -12.19 46.70 8.92
N SER A 707 -11.75 47.61 9.79
CA SER A 707 -12.58 48.30 10.79
C SER A 707 -12.70 49.83 10.60
N THR A 708 -13.49 50.50 11.46
CA THR A 708 -13.61 51.97 11.60
C THR A 708 -14.34 52.32 12.92
N PRO A 709 -14.23 53.54 13.51
CA PRO A 709 -13.09 53.90 14.36
C PRO A 709 -13.46 54.56 15.73
N ASP A 710 -12.45 55.18 16.37
CA ASP A 710 -12.47 56.10 17.54
C ASP A 710 -12.77 55.51 18.94
N ARG A 711 -12.05 55.89 20.02
CA ARG A 711 -11.47 57.22 20.33
C ARG A 711 -10.35 57.16 21.42
N ARG A 712 -9.51 58.23 21.48
CA ARG A 712 -8.58 58.69 22.57
C ARG A 712 -7.13 58.13 22.69
N THR A 713 -6.15 58.99 22.33
CA THR A 713 -4.95 59.50 23.10
C THR A 713 -4.15 58.57 24.05
N GLU A 714 -2.80 58.62 24.23
CA GLU A 714 -1.59 59.26 23.62
C GLU A 714 -0.34 58.82 24.49
N PRO A 715 0.95 59.21 24.27
CA PRO A 715 1.76 59.52 23.07
C PRO A 715 3.15 58.76 23.02
N MET A 716 4.08 59.23 22.17
CA MET A 716 5.36 58.61 21.73
C MET A 716 6.65 58.87 22.56
N LEU A 717 7.77 58.18 22.19
CA LEU A 717 9.15 58.73 22.24
C LEU A 717 10.08 58.16 21.11
N HIS A 718 11.23 58.83 20.85
CA HIS A 718 12.17 58.65 19.70
C HIS A 718 13.31 57.58 19.95
N ARG A 719 14.35 57.29 19.12
CA ARG A 719 15.18 58.07 18.14
C ARG A 719 16.06 57.16 17.18
N THR A 720 17.03 57.76 16.46
CA THR A 720 17.73 57.32 15.21
C THR A 720 19.12 58.04 15.07
N VAL A 721 20.16 57.75 14.24
CA VAL A 721 20.58 56.73 13.21
C VAL A 721 22.08 56.98 12.77
N ASN A 722 22.71 56.12 11.93
CA ASN A 722 24.08 56.17 11.29
C ASN A 722 25.31 55.74 12.16
N GLY A 723 26.49 55.32 11.62
CA GLY A 723 26.91 54.97 10.24
C GLY A 723 28.45 54.77 10.02
N ASP A 724 28.84 53.97 8.99
CA ASP A 724 30.08 53.87 8.17
C ASP A 724 31.53 53.45 8.64
N ASP A 725 32.30 52.94 7.64
CA ASP A 725 33.77 52.73 7.42
C ASP A 725 34.62 51.57 8.02
N SER A 726 35.82 51.29 7.43
CA SER A 726 36.64 50.04 7.59
C SER A 726 38.20 50.19 7.32
N PRO A 727 39.05 49.16 6.99
CA PRO A 727 40.28 48.75 7.75
C PRO A 727 41.65 48.94 7.00
N PRO A 728 42.86 48.51 7.51
CA PRO A 728 43.47 47.17 7.15
C PRO A 728 44.68 46.57 8.00
N GLY A 729 45.12 45.32 7.71
CA GLY A 729 46.48 44.69 7.99
C GLY A 729 46.60 43.68 9.19
N HIS A 730 47.29 42.51 9.23
CA HIS A 730 48.50 41.82 8.64
C HIS A 730 49.76 41.79 9.57
N MET A 731 50.64 40.77 9.74
CA MET A 731 50.95 39.37 9.25
C MET A 731 51.99 38.70 10.23
N SER A 732 52.50 37.43 10.20
CA SER A 732 52.00 36.05 9.91
C SER A 732 53.14 34.95 9.95
N ARG A 733 52.85 33.66 10.30
CA ARG A 733 53.66 32.38 10.17
C ARG A 733 54.61 32.02 11.35
N LEU A 734 54.62 30.85 12.05
CA LEU A 734 54.66 29.37 11.74
C LEU A 734 56.06 28.81 11.34
N PRO A 735 56.62 27.67 11.89
CA PRO A 735 56.03 26.29 11.83
C PRO A 735 56.47 25.12 12.82
N THR A 736 55.69 24.02 12.89
CA THR A 736 56.00 22.55 13.06
C THR A 736 56.91 21.88 14.16
N ARG A 737 56.27 21.28 15.20
CA ARG A 737 56.20 19.82 15.61
C ARG A 737 57.45 18.93 15.93
N SER A 738 57.73 18.63 17.23
CA SER A 738 58.24 17.30 17.75
C SER A 738 58.27 17.15 19.30
N LEU A 739 58.21 15.91 19.82
CA LEU A 739 58.57 15.46 21.21
C LEU A 739 60.07 15.03 21.27
N PRO A 740 60.79 14.79 22.41
CA PRO A 740 60.30 14.37 23.75
C PRO A 740 61.12 14.84 25.02
N THR A 741 60.73 14.35 26.22
CA THR A 741 61.52 14.02 27.46
C THR A 741 62.43 15.05 28.18
N ALA A 742 62.38 15.01 29.53
CA ALA A 742 63.32 15.54 30.56
C ALA A 742 63.03 16.93 31.18
N LEU A 743 63.74 17.24 32.27
CA LEU A 743 63.45 18.30 33.26
C LEU A 743 64.24 19.61 33.03
N ALA A 744 63.69 20.69 33.61
CA ALA A 744 64.31 21.98 33.97
C ALA A 744 64.40 23.13 32.92
N LEU A 745 63.46 24.08 33.07
CA LEU A 745 63.62 25.55 33.01
C LEU A 745 64.55 26.21 31.96
N LYS A 746 63.96 26.77 30.89
CA LYS A 746 63.99 28.24 30.60
C LYS A 746 63.04 28.70 29.47
N GLU A 747 62.42 29.87 29.70
CA GLU A 747 62.01 30.97 28.78
C GLU A 747 61.18 30.76 27.47
N ASP A 748 60.17 31.64 27.35
CA ASP A 748 59.52 32.31 26.18
C ASP A 748 58.40 31.71 25.28
N GLU A 749 57.31 32.51 25.18
CA GLU A 749 56.26 32.77 24.15
C GLU A 749 55.72 31.64 23.21
N MET A 750 54.41 31.28 23.25
CA MET A 750 53.19 31.88 22.61
C MET A 750 52.98 31.53 21.10
N ASP A 751 51.77 31.25 20.57
CA ASP A 751 50.47 30.87 21.16
C ASP A 751 49.48 30.30 20.08
N GLU A 752 48.26 29.91 20.49
CA GLU A 752 46.99 29.82 19.71
C GLU A 752 46.84 28.77 18.56
N ASP A 753 45.64 28.27 18.19
CA ASP A 753 44.27 28.37 18.77
C ASP A 753 43.41 27.13 18.39
N GLY A 754 42.20 26.96 18.96
CA GLY A 754 41.22 25.96 18.50
C GLY A 754 39.84 25.94 19.18
N TRP A 755 38.95 26.90 18.89
CA TRP A 755 37.49 26.81 19.15
C TRP A 755 36.71 26.87 17.81
N SER A 756 35.97 25.82 17.42
CA SER A 756 34.55 25.54 17.75
C SER A 756 33.56 26.03 16.66
N SER A 757 32.50 25.27 16.38
CA SER A 757 31.35 25.71 15.56
C SER A 757 30.12 24.79 15.72
N GLU A 758 28.99 25.42 16.01
CA GLU A 758 27.61 24.90 15.94
C GLU A 758 27.07 24.94 14.48
N SER A 759 25.89 24.45 14.08
CA SER A 759 24.91 23.46 14.58
C SER A 759 23.94 23.11 13.41
N SER A 760 23.04 22.14 13.58
CA SER A 760 21.66 22.20 13.04
C SER A 760 20.82 21.00 13.49
N LEU A 761 19.52 21.22 13.77
CA LEU A 761 18.60 20.20 14.28
C LEU A 761 17.81 19.51 13.16
N ASN A 762 17.36 18.28 13.43
CA ASN A 762 16.10 17.72 12.94
C ASN A 762 15.52 16.81 14.04
N ASP A 763 14.27 17.03 14.43
CA ASP A 763 13.63 16.29 15.52
C ASP A 763 13.11 14.91 15.08
N ASP A 764 13.53 13.86 15.79
CA ASP A 764 12.95 12.52 15.72
C ASP A 764 12.10 12.30 17.00
N LEU A 765 10.79 12.51 16.90
CA LEU A 765 9.86 12.51 18.03
C LEU A 765 9.53 11.09 18.54
N THR A 766 10.48 10.47 19.25
CA THR A 766 10.22 9.27 20.05
C THR A 766 9.63 9.66 21.40
N VAL A 767 8.37 9.26 21.66
CA VAL A 767 7.72 9.44 22.97
C VAL A 767 8.48 8.64 24.04
N LEU A 768 8.78 9.30 25.17
CA LEU A 768 9.52 8.71 26.29
C LEU A 768 8.63 7.83 27.17
N ASP A 769 9.20 6.72 27.66
CA ASP A 769 8.66 5.99 28.82
C ASP A 769 8.96 6.79 30.09
N GLU A 770 7.94 7.30 30.78
CA GLU A 770 8.10 7.83 32.15
C GLU A 770 7.88 6.72 33.18
N HIS A 771 8.92 6.41 33.95
CA HIS A 771 8.83 5.57 35.14
C HIS A 771 8.09 6.31 36.29
N PRO A 772 7.00 5.75 36.85
CA PRO A 772 6.51 6.16 38.15
C PRO A 772 7.55 5.80 39.23
N ARG A 773 7.88 6.75 40.11
CA ARG A 773 8.85 6.54 41.19
C ARG A 773 8.28 5.62 42.27
N HIS A 774 9.16 4.89 42.95
CA HIS A 774 8.80 4.21 44.20
C HIS A 774 8.28 5.22 45.23
N VAL A 775 7.17 4.88 45.90
CA VAL A 775 6.77 5.48 47.18
C VAL A 775 6.67 4.36 48.19
N SER A 776 7.46 4.44 49.25
CA SER A 776 7.51 3.45 50.32
C SER A 776 6.57 3.83 51.46
N TYR A 777 5.67 2.92 51.84
CA TYR A 777 5.05 2.91 53.16
C TYR A 777 5.14 1.49 53.74
N SER A 778 5.51 1.42 55.01
CA SER A 778 5.69 0.20 55.80
C SER A 778 5.14 0.42 57.21
N SER A 779 5.12 -0.64 58.04
CA SER A 779 4.39 -0.76 59.33
C SER A 779 2.86 -0.88 59.17
N LEU A 780 2.11 -1.71 59.92
CA LEU A 780 2.32 -2.81 60.89
C LEU A 780 0.93 -3.52 61.03
N PRO A 781 0.70 -4.60 61.82
CA PRO A 781 1.56 -5.68 62.37
C PRO A 781 1.09 -7.10 61.88
N PRO A 782 1.69 -8.22 62.33
CA PRO A 782 1.18 -9.57 62.05
C PRO A 782 0.10 -10.05 63.04
N ILE A 783 -0.58 -11.16 62.70
CA ILE A 783 -1.34 -12.02 63.61
C ILE A 783 -0.89 -13.46 63.36
N GLU A 784 -0.66 -14.22 64.42
CA GLU A 784 -0.11 -15.59 64.41
C GLU A 784 -1.21 -16.68 64.37
N ASP A 785 -0.76 -17.92 64.27
CA ASP A 785 -1.55 -19.12 63.95
C ASP A 785 -2.58 -19.56 65.00
N ALA A 786 -3.54 -20.37 64.55
CA ALA A 786 -4.32 -21.28 65.39
C ALA A 786 -4.63 -22.57 64.58
N ASP A 787 -4.60 -23.72 65.26
CA ASP A 787 -4.33 -25.02 64.64
C ASP A 787 -5.55 -25.88 64.26
N GLU A 788 -5.23 -26.85 63.38
CA GLU A 788 -5.75 -28.23 63.33
C GLU A 788 -7.19 -28.61 62.90
N LEU A 789 -7.24 -29.83 62.33
CA LEU A 789 -8.34 -30.82 62.33
C LEU A 789 -9.71 -30.37 61.78
N GLN A 790 -10.25 -30.96 60.70
CA GLN A 790 -10.41 -32.41 60.51
C GLN A 790 -10.37 -32.84 59.03
N ARG A 791 -10.14 -34.14 58.80
CA ARG A 791 -10.61 -34.84 57.59
C ARG A 791 -12.00 -35.40 57.89
N ASP A 792 -12.86 -35.52 56.87
CA ASP A 792 -13.20 -36.84 56.33
C ASP A 792 -14.07 -36.73 55.07
N GLU A 793 -14.44 -37.90 54.56
CA GLU A 793 -15.21 -38.28 53.37
C GLU A 793 -16.50 -37.43 53.16
N TRP A 794 -17.09 -37.36 51.96
CA TRP A 794 -17.83 -38.47 51.34
C TRP A 794 -17.77 -38.46 49.80
N SER A 795 -18.03 -39.62 49.22
CA SER A 795 -18.21 -39.81 47.78
C SER A 795 -19.69 -39.88 47.39
N GLY A 796 -20.02 -39.42 46.18
CA GLY A 796 -21.36 -39.40 45.59
C GLY A 796 -21.32 -38.94 44.13
#